data_AF-A0A9J7EFY4-F1
#
_entry.id   AF-A0A9J7EFY4-F1
#
_cell.length_a   1.000
_cell.length_b   1.000
_cell.length_c   1.000
_cell.angle_alpha   90.00
_cell.angle_beta   90.00
_cell.angle_gamma   90.00
#
_symmetry.space_group_name_H-M   'P 1'
#
loop_
_entity.id
_entity.type
_entity.pdbx_description
1 polymer ?
#
loop_
_entity_poly.entity_id
_entity_poly.type
_entity_poly.pdbx_seq_one_letter_code
_entity_poly.pdbx_strand_id
1 'polypeptide(L)'
;MAPKKDKKKKGPDEGFKGAFTEVERALYELQLADCNRKLARLRQSIDEYEIRNEELQKAYDKLDEDRADIIAYLKNTLNVKTEENTELKEKVKGLEELREIETEQFKETVAELKKNFTTMKDQLTSENKLLAGKLNTLEEFRAIRDDLMRKFENQDRAFEEQEMKYKRMLYDAEKKFVIGKDKLKKEMEERLLHLAQEFQDASELRIAASTHRVIRENIALNNQLDSLLMTQAKVAEQNEKFREDERAAQCAREVAEEQRDKAINKSIVQLKVIDQLTTAFQDVKKQKALYDKKQFDNEKLQIRTQKLTKDNESLSLRVRILEQNLHATLGEQNKSVVETAKLLREREKFKKILKEAAFAVEAALKLDHWSKLDPTREIIDRELVLQDILSVINQYRDAARAESMESLISLGNIYDKGDLGFIPKPVTRKSVVGTGLGTTASLESSEEKRSSASGSLTSSSSVGSLKTIPSITLVPPEEEGQPPTPKDSVPSFTVTSLHSSGSDIDDEEGKDLSDMSKMLEISKAEMQKSLMLEMAYSQASKISLSQAKSDGRKMSLSKAKLETLSGVVEDGEGAEDKTDERESFDKATEQGETAADEEKEPVKDTSDAPQTSEDQAQEGETPEDKPPEEKEKTDEEQKAE
;
A
#
# COMPACT_ATOMS: atom_id res chain seq x y z
N MET A 1 73.40 -88.52 43.95
CA MET A 1 73.91 -89.40 45.04
C MET A 1 73.86 -90.85 44.58
N ALA A 2 74.67 -91.74 45.15
CA ALA A 2 74.49 -93.21 45.05
C ALA A 2 73.60 -93.70 46.23
N PRO A 3 73.04 -94.94 46.25
CA PRO A 3 73.78 -96.22 46.25
C PRO A 3 73.39 -97.17 45.09
N LYS A 4 74.02 -98.31 44.73
CA LYS A 4 75.05 -99.26 45.25
C LYS A 4 74.49 -100.65 45.69
N LYS A 5 74.97 -101.72 45.01
CA LYS A 5 74.94 -103.17 45.38
C LYS A 5 73.59 -103.92 45.23
N ASP A 6 73.55 -105.26 45.11
CA ASP A 6 74.63 -106.28 45.28
C ASP A 6 74.60 -107.45 44.25
N LYS A 7 75.52 -108.41 44.45
CA LYS A 7 75.85 -109.66 43.70
C LYS A 7 74.66 -110.67 43.63
N LYS A 8 74.70 -111.86 42.97
CA LYS A 8 75.79 -112.88 42.93
C LYS A 8 75.48 -114.14 42.06
N LYS A 9 76.54 -114.74 41.48
CA LYS A 9 76.83 -116.19 41.27
C LYS A 9 76.10 -117.07 40.19
N LYS A 10 76.97 -117.77 39.43
CA LYS A 10 76.93 -119.17 38.91
C LYS A 10 76.00 -119.56 37.73
N GLY A 11 76.58 -120.34 36.79
CA GLY A 11 75.89 -121.22 35.84
C GLY A 11 75.64 -122.63 36.40
N PRO A 12 75.43 -123.65 35.54
CA PRO A 12 76.55 -124.20 34.77
C PRO A 12 76.32 -124.32 33.25
N ASP A 13 77.38 -124.69 32.53
CA ASP A 13 77.37 -125.17 31.15
C ASP A 13 77.65 -126.69 31.18
N GLU A 14 76.68 -127.51 30.79
CA GLU A 14 76.84 -128.95 30.55
C GLU A 14 76.10 -129.36 29.28
N GLY A 15 76.80 -129.33 28.14
CA GLY A 15 76.32 -129.84 26.86
C GLY A 15 76.19 -131.38 26.84
N PHE A 16 75.13 -131.90 27.46
CA PHE A 16 74.83 -133.33 27.50
C PHE A 16 74.52 -133.87 26.10
N LYS A 17 75.44 -134.66 25.53
CA LYS A 17 75.28 -135.32 24.21
C LYS A 17 74.29 -136.50 24.29
N GLY A 18 73.01 -136.21 24.44
CA GLY A 18 71.91 -137.14 24.19
C GLY A 18 71.52 -137.14 22.72
N ALA A 19 71.27 -138.31 22.13
CA ALA A 19 70.81 -138.43 20.76
C ALA A 19 69.28 -138.24 20.69
N PHE A 20 68.82 -137.10 20.20
CA PHE A 20 67.42 -136.94 19.78
C PHE A 20 67.14 -137.86 18.59
N THR A 21 66.07 -138.64 18.69
CA THR A 21 65.55 -139.43 17.57
C THR A 21 64.97 -138.52 16.48
N GLU A 22 64.89 -139.02 15.25
CA GLU A 22 64.34 -138.26 14.12
C GLU A 22 62.86 -137.89 14.35
N VAL A 23 62.13 -138.71 15.09
CA VAL A 23 60.74 -138.46 15.51
C VAL A 23 60.66 -137.26 16.47
N GLU A 24 61.56 -137.16 17.45
CA GLU A 24 61.62 -136.02 18.36
C GLU A 24 62.02 -134.74 17.61
N ARG A 25 62.97 -134.83 16.66
CA ARG A 25 63.33 -133.68 15.81
C ARG A 25 62.13 -133.20 14.99
N ALA A 26 61.42 -134.11 14.30
CA ALA A 26 60.23 -133.77 13.53
C ALA A 26 59.09 -133.21 14.42
N LEU A 27 58.95 -133.71 15.65
CA LEU A 27 58.01 -133.17 16.64
C LEU A 27 58.38 -131.73 17.03
N TYR A 28 59.65 -131.44 17.32
CA TYR A 28 60.11 -130.09 17.63
C TYR A 28 60.05 -129.15 16.43
N GLU A 29 60.31 -129.62 15.21
CA GLU A 29 60.14 -128.84 13.97
C GLU A 29 58.65 -128.51 13.72
N LEU A 30 57.73 -129.44 13.96
CA LEU A 30 56.28 -129.19 13.89
C LEU A 30 55.83 -128.21 14.98
N GLN A 31 56.32 -128.36 16.21
CA GLN A 31 56.07 -127.41 17.30
C GLN A 31 56.63 -126.02 16.98
N LEU A 32 57.83 -125.92 16.39
CA LEU A 32 58.41 -124.67 15.89
C LEU A 32 57.56 -124.07 14.77
N ALA A 33 57.07 -124.87 13.83
CA ALA A 33 56.19 -124.39 12.76
C ALA A 33 54.87 -123.85 13.31
N ASP A 34 54.23 -124.54 14.26
CA ASP A 34 52.98 -124.06 14.88
C ASP A 34 53.18 -122.91 15.86
N CYS A 35 54.31 -122.85 16.57
CA CYS A 35 54.71 -121.65 17.32
C CYS A 35 54.95 -120.47 16.38
N ASN A 36 55.65 -120.65 15.26
CA ASN A 36 55.86 -119.61 14.26
C ASN A 36 54.55 -119.17 13.58
N ARG A 37 53.60 -120.10 13.32
CA ARG A 37 52.24 -119.75 12.85
C ARG A 37 51.47 -118.94 13.89
N LYS A 38 51.54 -119.29 15.17
CA LYS A 38 50.94 -118.50 16.27
C LYS A 38 51.60 -117.12 16.38
N LEU A 39 52.92 -117.05 16.29
CA LEU A 39 53.71 -115.81 16.34
C LEU A 39 53.40 -114.91 15.14
N ALA A 40 53.25 -115.47 13.93
CA ALA A 40 52.82 -114.75 12.74
C ALA A 40 51.38 -114.21 12.85
N ARG A 41 50.43 -114.99 13.37
CA ARG A 41 49.06 -114.52 13.66
C ARG A 41 49.04 -113.44 14.74
N LEU A 42 49.87 -113.56 15.78
CA LEU A 42 49.99 -112.54 16.82
C LEU A 42 50.64 -111.26 16.28
N ARG A 43 51.65 -111.36 15.40
CA ARG A 43 52.19 -110.20 14.66
C ARG A 43 51.12 -109.55 13.81
N GLN A 44 50.47 -110.28 12.90
CA GLN A 44 49.38 -109.73 12.10
C GLN A 44 48.29 -109.07 12.96
N SER A 45 47.93 -109.68 14.10
CA SER A 45 46.97 -109.07 15.03
C SER A 45 47.51 -107.81 15.70
N ILE A 46 48.81 -107.72 16.01
CA ILE A 46 49.47 -106.51 16.51
C ILE A 46 49.51 -105.45 15.41
N ASP A 47 49.98 -105.79 14.21
CA ASP A 47 50.02 -104.91 13.04
C ASP A 47 48.60 -104.34 12.75
N GLU A 48 47.56 -105.17 12.81
CA GLU A 48 46.16 -104.74 12.69
C GLU A 48 45.66 -103.88 13.87
N TYR A 49 46.16 -104.08 15.10
CA TYR A 49 45.83 -103.20 16.23
C TYR A 49 46.60 -101.88 16.16
N GLU A 50 47.84 -101.87 15.68
CA GLU A 50 48.64 -100.67 15.44
C GLU A 50 48.02 -99.82 14.33
N ILE A 51 47.61 -100.43 13.20
CA ILE A 51 46.85 -99.74 12.14
C ILE A 51 45.53 -99.16 12.69
N ARG A 52 44.73 -99.94 13.42
CA ARG A 52 43.48 -99.42 14.03
C ARG A 52 43.72 -98.31 15.05
N ASN A 53 44.82 -98.39 15.80
CA ASN A 53 45.19 -97.36 16.78
C ASN A 53 45.68 -96.07 16.09
N GLU A 54 46.42 -96.19 14.98
CA GLU A 54 46.75 -95.05 14.11
C GLU A 54 45.51 -94.45 13.45
N GLU A 55 44.57 -95.26 12.96
CA GLU A 55 43.29 -94.81 12.38
C GLU A 55 42.44 -94.08 13.42
N LEU A 56 42.35 -94.61 14.64
CA LEU A 56 41.68 -93.96 15.77
C LEU A 56 42.38 -92.65 16.16
N GLN A 57 43.71 -92.62 16.26
CA GLN A 57 44.44 -91.39 16.55
C GLN A 57 44.16 -90.32 15.48
N LYS A 58 44.29 -90.67 14.19
CA LYS A 58 43.98 -89.78 13.06
C LYS A 58 42.50 -89.34 13.02
N ALA A 59 41.58 -90.09 13.65
CA ALA A 59 40.19 -89.71 13.81
C ALA A 59 39.97 -88.79 15.03
N TYR A 60 40.71 -88.97 16.13
CA TYR A 60 40.74 -88.05 17.26
C TYR A 60 41.37 -86.70 16.89
N ASP A 61 42.52 -86.71 16.21
CA ASP A 61 43.23 -85.51 15.75
C ASP A 61 42.30 -84.65 14.89
N LYS A 62 41.66 -85.25 13.88
CA LYS A 62 40.65 -84.58 13.04
C LYS A 62 39.44 -84.07 13.81
N LEU A 63 38.95 -84.84 14.79
CA LEU A 63 37.80 -84.42 15.60
C LEU A 63 38.15 -83.19 16.46
N ASP A 64 39.39 -83.10 16.95
CA ASP A 64 39.87 -81.94 17.71
C ASP A 64 40.26 -80.76 16.79
N GLU A 65 40.69 -80.99 15.55
CA GLU A 65 40.78 -79.97 14.48
C GLU A 65 39.38 -79.41 14.14
N ASP A 66 38.40 -80.26 13.80
CA ASP A 66 37.01 -79.88 13.53
C ASP A 66 36.40 -79.09 14.70
N ARG A 67 36.66 -79.51 15.94
CA ARG A 67 36.25 -78.79 17.15
C ARG A 67 36.94 -77.43 17.27
N ALA A 68 38.23 -77.34 17.00
CA ALA A 68 38.97 -76.08 17.05
C ALA A 68 38.43 -75.08 16.02
N ASP A 69 38.14 -75.52 14.80
CA ASP A 69 37.56 -74.70 13.74
C ASP A 69 36.12 -74.28 14.05
N ILE A 70 35.27 -75.19 14.56
CA ILE A 70 33.92 -74.83 15.03
C ILE A 70 33.99 -73.80 16.17
N ILE A 71 34.90 -73.97 17.13
CA ILE A 71 35.11 -73.03 18.24
C ILE A 71 35.64 -71.69 17.72
N ALA A 72 36.54 -71.67 16.74
CA ALA A 72 37.07 -70.46 16.13
C ALA A 72 35.97 -69.71 15.35
N TYR A 73 35.20 -70.41 14.53
CA TYR A 73 34.07 -69.84 13.78
C TYR A 73 32.99 -69.28 14.72
N LEU A 74 32.62 -70.01 15.77
CA LEU A 74 31.64 -69.55 16.75
C LEU A 74 32.16 -68.35 17.57
N LYS A 75 33.44 -68.35 17.97
CA LYS A 75 34.06 -67.19 18.64
C LYS A 75 34.09 -65.96 17.73
N ASN A 76 34.50 -66.12 16.47
CA ASN A 76 34.54 -65.02 15.50
C ASN A 76 33.13 -64.48 15.22
N THR A 77 32.15 -65.36 15.01
CA THR A 77 30.74 -64.98 14.82
C THR A 77 30.18 -64.27 16.05
N LEU A 78 30.45 -64.77 17.26
CA LEU A 78 30.06 -64.14 18.51
C LEU A 78 30.71 -62.77 18.70
N ASN A 79 31.99 -62.61 18.34
CA ASN A 79 32.70 -61.35 18.42
C ASN A 79 32.08 -60.32 17.45
N VAL A 80 31.92 -60.67 16.17
CA VAL A 80 31.25 -59.80 15.18
C VAL A 80 29.84 -59.43 15.62
N LYS A 81 29.06 -60.37 16.17
CA LYS A 81 27.72 -60.06 16.73
C LYS A 81 27.74 -59.27 18.02
N THR A 82 28.86 -59.24 18.74
CA THR A 82 29.06 -58.37 19.91
C THR A 82 29.44 -56.96 19.45
N GLU A 83 30.32 -56.84 18.46
CA GLU A 83 30.74 -55.58 17.83
C GLU A 83 29.55 -54.87 17.14
N GLU A 84 28.75 -55.60 16.34
CA GLU A 84 27.48 -55.10 15.80
C GLU A 84 26.53 -54.61 16.90
N ASN A 85 26.48 -55.32 18.05
CA ASN A 85 25.61 -54.96 19.17
C ASN A 85 26.11 -53.70 19.90
N THR A 86 27.42 -53.51 20.04
CA THR A 86 28.00 -52.26 20.57
C THR A 86 27.80 -51.10 19.62
N GLU A 87 28.04 -51.26 18.31
CA GLU A 87 27.76 -50.24 17.30
C GLU A 87 26.28 -49.82 17.32
N LEU A 88 25.35 -50.77 17.41
CA LEU A 88 23.92 -50.47 17.47
C LEU A 88 23.53 -49.76 18.77
N LYS A 89 24.15 -50.10 19.91
CA LYS A 89 23.96 -49.37 21.18
C LYS A 89 24.49 -47.94 21.10
N GLU A 90 25.66 -47.73 20.52
CA GLU A 90 26.23 -46.38 20.32
C GLU A 90 25.37 -45.54 19.37
N LYS A 91 24.87 -46.13 18.28
CA LYS A 91 23.94 -45.47 17.35
C LYS A 91 22.60 -45.12 18.01
N VAL A 92 22.04 -46.01 18.85
CA VAL A 92 20.83 -45.72 19.64
C VAL A 92 21.11 -44.60 20.65
N LYS A 93 22.20 -44.68 21.41
CA LYS A 93 22.58 -43.65 22.39
C LYS A 93 22.79 -42.27 21.74
N GLY A 94 23.44 -42.21 20.58
CA GLY A 94 23.61 -40.97 19.81
C GLY A 94 22.29 -40.40 19.26
N LEU A 95 21.33 -41.25 18.92
CA LEU A 95 19.96 -40.82 18.55
C LEU A 95 19.15 -40.37 19.76
N GLU A 96 19.35 -40.97 20.93
CA GLU A 96 18.76 -40.54 22.20
C GLU A 96 19.32 -39.18 22.63
N GLU A 97 20.64 -38.99 22.61
CA GLU A 97 21.32 -37.71 22.88
C GLU A 97 20.89 -36.60 21.91
N LEU A 98 20.83 -36.89 20.60
CA LEU A 98 20.36 -35.93 19.60
C LEU A 98 18.90 -35.54 19.84
N ARG A 99 18.03 -36.51 20.14
CA ARG A 99 16.63 -36.26 20.49
C ARG A 99 16.52 -35.44 21.78
N GLU A 100 17.34 -35.70 22.79
CA GLU A 100 17.33 -34.91 24.02
C GLU A 100 17.69 -33.45 23.73
N ILE A 101 18.78 -33.20 23.00
CA ILE A 101 19.21 -31.87 22.53
C ILE A 101 18.11 -31.17 21.72
N GLU A 102 17.48 -31.85 20.75
CA GLU A 102 16.34 -31.30 20.00
C GLU A 102 15.18 -30.92 20.93
N THR A 103 14.81 -31.79 21.89
CA THR A 103 13.73 -31.45 22.84
C THR A 103 14.11 -30.32 23.79
N GLU A 104 15.39 -30.11 24.10
CA GLU A 104 15.85 -28.97 24.89
C GLU A 104 15.79 -27.67 24.08
N GLN A 105 16.24 -27.67 22.82
CA GLN A 105 16.07 -26.52 21.91
C GLN A 105 14.59 -26.18 21.67
N PHE A 106 13.71 -27.19 21.55
CA PHE A 106 12.26 -26.96 21.49
C PHE A 106 11.67 -26.44 22.81
N LYS A 107 12.17 -26.86 23.99
CA LYS A 107 11.76 -26.28 25.28
C LYS A 107 12.22 -24.83 25.42
N GLU A 108 13.46 -24.53 25.03
CA GLU A 108 14.07 -23.20 25.11
C GLU A 108 13.36 -22.21 24.18
N THR A 109 13.19 -22.54 22.90
CA THR A 109 12.45 -21.70 21.93
C THR A 109 11.00 -21.49 22.34
N VAL A 110 10.32 -22.49 22.92
CA VAL A 110 8.98 -22.32 23.49
C VAL A 110 8.98 -21.44 24.75
N ALA A 111 10.02 -21.50 25.58
CA ALA A 111 10.15 -20.64 26.75
C ALA A 111 10.47 -19.18 26.37
N GLU A 112 11.35 -18.97 25.40
CA GLU A 112 11.65 -17.65 24.82
C GLU A 112 10.41 -17.04 24.16
N LEU A 113 9.71 -17.81 23.33
CA LEU A 113 8.51 -17.32 22.65
C LEU A 113 7.41 -16.97 23.66
N LYS A 114 7.21 -17.78 24.72
CA LYS A 114 6.33 -17.45 25.85
C LYS A 114 6.76 -16.17 26.57
N LYS A 115 8.05 -16.01 26.86
CA LYS A 115 8.61 -14.81 27.48
C LYS A 115 8.33 -13.57 26.64
N ASN A 116 8.61 -13.63 25.34
CA ASN A 116 8.38 -12.56 24.38
C ASN A 116 6.88 -12.22 24.28
N PHE A 117 5.99 -13.22 24.27
CA PHE A 117 4.54 -12.99 24.36
C PHE A 117 4.11 -12.33 25.69
N THR A 118 4.67 -12.72 26.84
CA THR A 118 4.38 -12.04 28.12
C THR A 118 4.87 -10.60 28.13
N THR A 119 6.11 -10.34 27.68
CA THR A 119 6.66 -8.97 27.61
C THR A 119 5.85 -8.09 26.65
N MET A 120 5.47 -8.59 25.47
CA MET A 120 4.62 -7.86 24.52
C MET A 120 3.21 -7.59 25.09
N LYS A 121 2.61 -8.58 25.77
CA LYS A 121 1.33 -8.41 26.46
C LYS A 121 1.43 -7.34 27.55
N ASP A 122 2.47 -7.35 28.37
CA ASP A 122 2.64 -6.42 29.48
C ASP A 122 2.94 -5.00 28.97
N GLN A 123 3.73 -4.87 27.89
CA GLN A 123 3.93 -3.61 27.15
C GLN A 123 2.58 -3.05 26.65
N LEU A 124 1.83 -3.81 25.85
CA LEU A 124 0.50 -3.40 25.35
C LEU A 124 -0.49 -3.12 26.48
N THR A 125 -0.39 -3.81 27.61
CA THR A 125 -1.22 -3.56 28.81
C THR A 125 -0.83 -2.24 29.48
N SER A 126 0.46 -1.92 29.53
CA SER A 126 0.96 -0.64 30.05
C SER A 126 0.62 0.54 29.14
N GLU A 127 0.68 0.35 27.81
CA GLU A 127 0.26 1.34 26.81
C GLU A 127 -1.25 1.59 26.90
N ASN A 128 -2.08 0.55 26.98
CA ASN A 128 -3.52 0.71 27.18
C ASN A 128 -3.86 1.45 28.49
N LYS A 129 -3.14 1.18 29.58
CA LYS A 129 -3.29 1.94 30.85
C LYS A 129 -2.88 3.41 30.70
N LEU A 130 -1.78 3.69 30.00
CA LEU A 130 -1.32 5.06 29.73
C LEU A 130 -2.29 5.81 28.82
N LEU A 131 -2.85 5.15 27.80
CA LEU A 131 -3.87 5.71 26.91
C LEU A 131 -5.20 5.95 27.64
N ALA A 132 -5.61 5.05 28.53
CA ALA A 132 -6.79 5.26 29.39
C ALA A 132 -6.60 6.47 30.34
N GLY A 133 -5.41 6.65 30.94
CA GLY A 133 -5.10 7.83 31.75
C GLY A 133 -5.07 9.14 30.93
N LYS A 134 -4.54 9.09 29.70
CA LYS A 134 -4.61 10.22 28.74
C LYS A 134 -6.05 10.51 28.29
N LEU A 135 -6.91 9.50 28.17
CA LEU A 135 -8.32 9.69 27.83
C LEU A 135 -9.08 10.33 29.00
N ASN A 136 -8.92 9.80 30.22
CA ASN A 136 -9.53 10.35 31.43
C ASN A 136 -9.15 11.83 31.65
N THR A 137 -7.87 12.20 31.51
CA THR A 137 -7.46 13.62 31.62
C THR A 137 -8.04 14.49 30.49
N LEU A 138 -8.22 13.96 29.28
CA LEU A 138 -8.89 14.68 28.19
C LEU A 138 -10.41 14.84 28.45
N GLU A 139 -11.04 13.85 29.09
CA GLU A 139 -12.43 13.91 29.54
C GLU A 139 -12.61 14.90 30.70
N GLU A 140 -11.66 14.96 31.65
CA GLU A 140 -11.58 16.01 32.68
C GLU A 140 -11.44 17.40 32.06
N PHE A 141 -10.54 17.59 31.07
CA PHE A 141 -10.43 18.86 30.35
C PHE A 141 -11.71 19.24 29.60
N ARG A 142 -12.47 18.27 29.07
CA ARG A 142 -13.80 18.53 28.48
C ARG A 142 -14.81 18.94 29.53
N ALA A 143 -14.89 18.24 30.66
CA ALA A 143 -15.78 18.57 31.76
C ALA A 143 -15.51 19.99 32.30
N ILE A 144 -14.23 20.33 32.54
CA ILE A 144 -13.80 21.66 32.98
C ILE A 144 -14.17 22.74 31.95
N ARG A 145 -13.98 22.48 30.65
CA ARG A 145 -14.39 23.38 29.57
C ARG A 145 -15.91 23.58 29.55
N ASP A 146 -16.69 22.52 29.68
CA ASP A 146 -18.15 22.57 29.57
C ASP A 146 -18.79 23.23 30.80
N ASP A 147 -18.21 23.03 31.99
CA ASP A 147 -18.52 23.81 33.19
C ASP A 147 -18.15 25.30 33.04
N LEU A 148 -17.04 25.62 32.37
CA LEU A 148 -16.64 27.00 32.10
C LEU A 148 -17.57 27.68 31.09
N MET A 149 -17.94 27.00 30.01
CA MET A 149 -18.95 27.47 29.05
C MET A 149 -20.28 27.74 29.75
N ARG A 150 -20.77 26.79 30.56
CA ARG A 150 -21.99 26.96 31.38
C ARG A 150 -21.89 28.14 32.35
N LYS A 151 -20.71 28.43 32.90
CA LYS A 151 -20.47 29.62 33.75
C LYS A 151 -20.57 30.91 32.95
N PHE A 152 -19.99 30.98 31.76
CA PHE A 152 -20.15 32.12 30.85
C PHE A 152 -21.62 32.32 30.43
N GLU A 153 -22.31 31.28 29.95
CA GLU A 153 -23.73 31.38 29.59
C GLU A 153 -24.62 31.86 30.76
N ASN A 154 -24.29 31.47 32.00
CA ASN A 154 -24.98 31.95 33.20
C ASN A 154 -24.66 33.42 33.51
N GLN A 155 -23.43 33.88 33.26
CA GLN A 155 -23.04 35.28 33.41
C GLN A 155 -23.68 36.16 32.33
N ASP A 156 -23.67 35.73 31.07
CA ASP A 156 -24.29 36.44 29.96
C ASP A 156 -25.79 36.61 30.18
N ARG A 157 -26.51 35.54 30.55
CA ARG A 157 -27.93 35.61 30.93
C ARG A 157 -28.17 36.50 32.15
N ALA A 158 -27.25 36.55 33.12
CA ALA A 158 -27.34 37.46 34.25
C ALA A 158 -27.12 38.93 33.84
N PHE A 159 -26.25 39.22 32.86
CA PHE A 159 -26.06 40.55 32.29
C PHE A 159 -27.28 40.99 31.47
N GLU A 160 -27.85 40.13 30.62
CA GLU A 160 -29.11 40.38 29.89
C GLU A 160 -30.26 40.69 30.87
N GLU A 161 -30.38 39.89 31.95
CA GLU A 161 -31.35 40.14 33.01
C GLU A 161 -31.13 41.48 33.72
N GLN A 162 -29.89 41.85 34.02
CA GLN A 162 -29.57 43.14 34.63
C GLN A 162 -29.88 44.29 33.68
N GLU A 163 -29.47 44.22 32.41
CA GLU A 163 -29.76 45.23 31.39
C GLU A 163 -31.27 45.41 31.20
N MET A 164 -32.04 44.32 31.17
CA MET A 164 -33.51 44.35 31.14
C MET A 164 -34.11 44.98 32.41
N LYS A 165 -33.53 44.74 33.60
CA LYS A 165 -33.96 45.38 34.86
C LYS A 165 -33.64 46.88 34.83
N TYR A 166 -32.46 47.29 34.38
CA TYR A 166 -32.09 48.71 34.21
C TYR A 166 -32.96 49.42 33.17
N LYS A 167 -33.23 48.80 32.01
CA LYS A 167 -34.15 49.33 30.98
C LYS A 167 -35.56 49.56 31.54
N ARG A 168 -36.09 48.63 32.36
CA ARG A 168 -37.38 48.81 33.05
C ARG A 168 -37.34 49.92 34.10
N MET A 169 -36.29 49.98 34.92
CA MET A 169 -36.15 51.06 35.93
C MET A 169 -36.02 52.43 35.27
N LEU A 170 -35.28 52.54 34.17
CA LEU A 170 -35.15 53.77 33.38
C LEU A 170 -36.51 54.18 32.80
N TYR A 171 -37.23 53.26 32.16
CA TYR A 171 -38.58 53.52 31.63
C TYR A 171 -39.57 53.92 32.73
N ASP A 172 -39.57 53.27 33.90
CA ASP A 172 -40.45 53.66 35.01
C ASP A 172 -40.05 55.00 35.63
N ALA A 173 -38.75 55.36 35.65
CA ALA A 173 -38.27 56.66 36.10
C ALA A 173 -38.65 57.77 35.10
N GLU A 174 -38.43 57.54 33.79
CA GLU A 174 -38.83 58.45 32.72
C GLU A 174 -40.35 58.63 32.69
N LYS A 175 -41.13 57.55 32.79
CA LYS A 175 -42.59 57.59 32.88
C LYS A 175 -43.06 58.40 34.09
N LYS A 176 -42.45 58.22 35.27
CA LYS A 176 -42.73 59.05 36.46
C LYS A 176 -42.36 60.51 36.25
N PHE A 177 -41.23 60.79 35.58
CA PHE A 177 -40.79 62.15 35.25
C PHE A 177 -41.71 62.83 34.23
N VAL A 178 -42.14 62.12 33.18
CA VAL A 178 -43.11 62.61 32.18
C VAL A 178 -44.46 62.88 32.83
N ILE A 179 -44.99 61.96 33.65
CA ILE A 179 -46.24 62.17 34.40
C ILE A 179 -46.10 63.34 35.39
N GLY A 180 -44.96 63.50 36.06
CA GLY A 180 -44.68 64.62 36.96
C GLY A 180 -44.61 65.96 36.23
N LYS A 181 -43.90 66.00 35.09
CA LYS A 181 -43.80 67.15 34.19
C LYS A 181 -45.17 67.54 33.63
N ASP A 182 -45.97 66.57 33.18
CA ASP A 182 -47.28 66.84 32.59
C ASP A 182 -48.34 67.18 33.67
N LYS A 183 -48.19 66.69 34.91
CA LYS A 183 -48.94 67.20 36.07
C LYS A 183 -48.55 68.64 36.40
N LEU A 184 -47.26 68.95 36.44
CA LEU A 184 -46.77 70.32 36.69
C LEU A 184 -47.20 71.28 35.58
N LYS A 185 -47.18 70.84 34.32
CA LYS A 185 -47.77 71.58 33.19
C LYS A 185 -49.26 71.81 33.42
N LYS A 186 -50.04 70.79 33.75
CA LYS A 186 -51.47 70.95 34.04
C LYS A 186 -51.74 71.90 35.21
N GLU A 187 -50.98 71.84 36.29
CA GLU A 187 -51.09 72.81 37.39
C GLU A 187 -50.68 74.24 36.98
N MET A 188 -49.72 74.38 36.06
CA MET A 188 -49.31 75.67 35.51
C MET A 188 -50.34 76.21 34.51
N GLU A 189 -50.89 75.35 33.65
CA GLU A 189 -51.97 75.62 32.71
C GLU A 189 -53.26 75.98 33.44
N GLU A 190 -53.60 75.27 34.52
CA GLU A 190 -54.76 75.56 35.39
C GLU A 190 -54.59 76.90 36.12
N ARG A 191 -53.39 77.21 36.65
CA ARG A 191 -53.09 78.54 37.21
C ARG A 191 -53.08 79.64 36.15
N LEU A 192 -52.55 79.38 34.96
CA LEU A 192 -52.55 80.33 33.84
C LEU A 192 -53.95 80.55 33.29
N LEU A 193 -54.79 79.52 33.23
CA LEU A 193 -56.17 79.59 32.75
C LEU A 193 -57.06 80.24 33.82
N HIS A 194 -56.84 79.99 35.11
CA HIS A 194 -57.48 80.73 36.19
C HIS A 194 -57.10 82.22 36.16
N LEU A 195 -55.81 82.56 36.03
CA LEU A 195 -55.33 83.94 35.91
C LEU A 195 -55.80 84.60 34.60
N ALA A 196 -55.82 83.85 33.49
CA ALA A 196 -56.34 84.32 32.22
C ALA A 196 -57.86 84.45 32.23
N GLN A 197 -58.58 83.67 33.04
CA GLN A 197 -60.02 83.83 33.26
C GLN A 197 -60.29 85.05 34.15
N GLU A 198 -59.55 85.27 35.24
CA GLU A 198 -59.63 86.50 36.02
C GLU A 198 -59.32 87.74 35.15
N PHE A 199 -58.32 87.64 34.28
CA PHE A 199 -57.96 88.70 33.33
C PHE A 199 -58.97 88.85 32.18
N GLN A 200 -59.58 87.75 31.69
CA GLN A 200 -60.65 87.74 30.70
C GLN A 200 -61.90 88.37 31.29
N ASP A 201 -62.36 87.94 32.46
CA ASP A 201 -63.52 88.49 33.15
C ASP A 201 -63.32 89.99 33.43
N ALA A 202 -62.13 90.39 33.91
CA ALA A 202 -61.79 91.80 34.11
C ALA A 202 -61.64 92.62 32.80
N SER A 203 -61.30 91.99 31.68
CA SER A 203 -61.12 92.64 30.38
C SER A 203 -62.40 92.66 29.54
N GLU A 204 -63.22 91.62 29.57
CA GLU A 204 -64.51 91.52 28.90
C GLU A 204 -65.52 92.51 29.51
N LEU A 205 -65.43 92.75 30.82
CA LEU A 205 -66.11 93.87 31.50
C LEU A 205 -65.69 95.26 30.98
N ARG A 206 -64.61 95.35 30.19
CA ARG A 206 -63.94 96.59 29.76
C ARG A 206 -63.73 96.70 28.24
N ILE A 207 -64.07 95.66 27.46
CA ILE A 207 -63.82 95.58 26.02
C ILE A 207 -65.10 95.89 25.24
N ALA A 208 -65.03 96.88 24.35
CA ALA A 208 -66.13 97.20 23.44
C ALA A 208 -66.25 96.15 22.32
N ALA A 209 -67.48 95.91 21.85
CA ALA A 209 -67.83 94.87 20.87
C ALA A 209 -67.05 94.89 19.54
N SER A 210 -66.39 96.02 19.20
CA SER A 210 -65.48 96.12 18.04
C SER A 210 -64.29 95.16 18.16
N THR A 211 -63.67 95.07 19.33
CA THR A 211 -62.48 94.20 19.54
C THR A 211 -62.84 92.72 19.41
N HIS A 212 -64.02 92.31 19.89
CA HIS A 212 -64.54 90.95 19.67
C HIS A 212 -64.77 90.60 18.19
N ARG A 213 -64.90 91.59 17.28
CA ARG A 213 -64.90 91.32 15.82
C ARG A 213 -63.49 90.99 15.34
N VAL A 214 -62.50 91.81 15.68
CA VAL A 214 -61.08 91.61 15.31
C VAL A 214 -60.54 90.29 15.87
N ILE A 215 -60.89 89.93 17.10
CA ILE A 215 -60.50 88.64 17.71
C ILE A 215 -61.08 87.46 16.93
N ARG A 216 -62.37 87.50 16.53
CA ARG A 216 -62.98 86.44 15.71
C ARG A 216 -62.34 86.32 14.32
N GLU A 217 -61.96 87.43 13.73
CA GLU A 217 -61.25 87.47 12.44
C GLU A 217 -59.82 86.92 12.57
N ASN A 218 -59.13 87.20 13.67
CA ASN A 218 -57.81 86.62 13.98
C ASN A 218 -57.88 85.10 14.24
N ILE A 219 -58.89 84.62 14.98
CA ILE A 219 -59.15 83.18 15.17
C ILE A 219 -59.42 82.49 13.82
N ALA A 220 -60.20 83.12 12.93
CA ALA A 220 -60.44 82.57 11.59
C ALA A 220 -59.16 82.48 10.74
N LEU A 221 -58.25 83.46 10.85
CA LEU A 221 -56.94 83.43 10.20
C LEU A 221 -56.01 82.36 10.79
N ASN A 222 -55.99 82.19 12.12
CA ASN A 222 -55.18 81.15 12.76
C ASN A 222 -55.67 79.74 12.36
N ASN A 223 -56.98 79.50 12.32
CA ASN A 223 -57.55 78.24 11.81
C ASN A 223 -57.15 77.94 10.35
N GLN A 224 -56.99 78.97 9.51
CA GLN A 224 -56.48 78.82 8.14
C GLN A 224 -54.97 78.56 8.12
N LEU A 225 -54.19 79.19 9.00
CA LEU A 225 -52.76 78.95 9.15
C LEU A 225 -52.47 77.54 9.65
N ASP A 226 -53.21 77.04 10.65
CA ASP A 226 -53.11 75.67 11.14
C ASP A 226 -53.45 74.66 10.05
N SER A 227 -54.51 74.91 9.27
CA SER A 227 -54.84 74.08 8.09
C SER A 227 -53.70 74.06 7.07
N LEU A 228 -53.07 75.20 6.79
CA LEU A 228 -51.91 75.29 5.90
C LEU A 228 -50.71 74.53 6.47
N LEU A 229 -50.41 74.67 7.76
CA LEU A 229 -49.33 73.94 8.45
C LEU A 229 -49.57 72.43 8.43
N MET A 230 -50.81 71.96 8.59
CA MET A 230 -51.16 70.53 8.43
C MET A 230 -50.91 70.04 7.00
N THR A 231 -51.24 70.85 5.96
CA THR A 231 -50.90 70.48 4.57
C THR A 231 -49.40 70.50 4.31
N GLN A 232 -48.65 71.44 4.88
CA GLN A 232 -47.19 71.50 4.77
C GLN A 232 -46.52 70.30 5.43
N ALA A 233 -46.96 69.90 6.63
CA ALA A 233 -46.47 68.71 7.32
C ALA A 233 -46.73 67.44 6.51
N LYS A 234 -47.93 67.29 5.94
CA LYS A 234 -48.29 66.15 5.07
C LYS A 234 -47.44 66.10 3.80
N VAL A 235 -47.14 67.25 3.19
CA VAL A 235 -46.25 67.32 2.01
C VAL A 235 -44.80 67.01 2.39
N ALA A 236 -44.34 67.40 3.59
CA ALA A 236 -43.02 67.01 4.10
C ALA A 236 -42.93 65.49 4.30
N GLU A 237 -43.92 64.88 4.94
CA GLU A 237 -44.03 63.42 5.14
C GLU A 237 -44.03 62.65 3.80
N GLN A 238 -44.73 63.16 2.77
CA GLN A 238 -44.72 62.57 1.43
C GLN A 238 -43.34 62.67 0.76
N ASN A 239 -42.65 63.81 0.89
CA ASN A 239 -41.29 63.97 0.35
C ASN A 239 -40.25 63.09 1.08
N GLU A 240 -40.42 62.85 2.38
CA GLU A 240 -39.58 61.93 3.14
C GLU A 240 -39.78 60.49 2.67
N LYS A 241 -41.03 60.05 2.51
CA LYS A 241 -41.37 58.72 1.96
C LYS A 241 -40.81 58.50 0.56
N PHE A 242 -40.97 59.46 -0.35
CA PHE A 242 -40.36 59.34 -1.69
C PHE A 242 -38.83 59.24 -1.65
N ARG A 243 -38.16 59.88 -0.68
CA ARG A 243 -36.71 59.71 -0.45
C ARG A 243 -36.34 58.36 0.18
N GLU A 244 -37.25 57.72 0.92
CA GLU A 244 -37.07 56.35 1.42
C GLU A 244 -37.24 55.34 0.29
N ASP A 245 -38.29 55.46 -0.52
CA ASP A 245 -38.52 54.66 -1.73
C ASP A 245 -37.36 54.78 -2.72
N GLU A 246 -36.83 55.99 -2.94
CA GLU A 246 -35.67 56.22 -3.80
C GLU A 246 -34.42 55.51 -3.25
N ARG A 247 -34.12 55.63 -1.95
CA ARG A 247 -33.00 54.91 -1.31
C ARG A 247 -33.18 53.40 -1.40
N ALA A 248 -34.37 52.87 -1.16
CA ALA A 248 -34.67 51.45 -1.27
C ALA A 248 -34.46 50.94 -2.71
N ALA A 249 -34.90 51.70 -3.72
CA ALA A 249 -34.68 51.39 -5.13
C ALA A 249 -33.19 51.44 -5.53
N GLN A 250 -32.42 52.41 -5.01
CA GLN A 250 -30.98 52.50 -5.22
C GLN A 250 -30.24 51.28 -4.64
N CYS A 251 -30.51 50.91 -3.38
CA CYS A 251 -29.93 49.73 -2.74
C CYS A 251 -30.32 48.42 -3.48
N ALA A 252 -31.58 48.29 -3.92
CA ALA A 252 -32.03 47.13 -4.68
C ALA A 252 -31.30 47.00 -6.03
N ARG A 253 -30.99 48.14 -6.70
CA ARG A 253 -30.20 48.15 -7.94
C ARG A 253 -28.76 47.71 -7.70
N GLU A 254 -28.11 48.23 -6.66
CA GLU A 254 -26.74 47.87 -6.29
C GLU A 254 -26.59 46.37 -5.99
N VAL A 255 -27.52 45.80 -5.21
CA VAL A 255 -27.55 44.35 -4.92
C VAL A 255 -27.77 43.52 -6.20
N ALA A 256 -28.58 43.98 -7.15
CA ALA A 256 -28.76 43.31 -8.44
C ALA A 256 -27.51 43.39 -9.33
N GLU A 257 -26.81 44.53 -9.33
CA GLU A 257 -25.54 44.72 -10.04
C GLU A 257 -24.44 43.81 -9.46
N GLU A 258 -24.31 43.72 -8.13
CA GLU A 258 -23.42 42.75 -7.48
C GLU A 258 -23.74 41.30 -7.88
N GLN A 259 -25.03 40.91 -7.88
CA GLN A 259 -25.45 39.55 -8.23
C GLN A 259 -25.11 39.22 -9.69
N ARG A 260 -25.28 40.18 -10.60
CA ARG A 260 -24.89 40.08 -12.02
C ARG A 260 -23.38 39.83 -12.15
N ASP A 261 -22.54 40.60 -11.46
CA ASP A 261 -21.08 40.41 -11.53
C ASP A 261 -20.60 39.14 -10.81
N LYS A 262 -21.26 38.74 -9.71
CA LYS A 262 -21.03 37.43 -9.06
C LYS A 262 -21.42 36.26 -9.98
N ALA A 263 -22.44 36.41 -10.83
CA ALA A 263 -22.81 35.42 -11.85
C ALA A 263 -21.83 35.39 -13.04
N ILE A 264 -21.43 36.55 -13.56
CA ILE A 264 -20.45 36.67 -14.66
C ILE A 264 -19.10 36.06 -14.24
N ASN A 265 -18.61 36.36 -13.03
CA ASN A 265 -17.36 35.78 -12.53
C ASN A 265 -17.43 34.25 -12.39
N LYS A 266 -18.58 33.68 -11.97
CA LYS A 266 -18.80 32.22 -11.98
C LYS A 266 -18.72 31.66 -13.39
N SER A 267 -19.36 32.31 -14.37
CA SER A 267 -19.34 31.89 -15.78
C SER A 267 -17.91 31.95 -16.37
N ILE A 268 -17.13 32.99 -16.06
CA ILE A 268 -15.72 33.11 -16.48
C ILE A 268 -14.85 32.00 -15.87
N VAL A 269 -15.05 31.66 -14.59
CA VAL A 269 -14.32 30.55 -13.95
C VAL A 269 -14.71 29.20 -14.55
N GLN A 270 -16.01 28.96 -14.79
CA GLN A 270 -16.49 27.75 -15.47
C GLN A 270 -15.91 27.62 -16.87
N LEU A 271 -15.89 28.70 -17.67
CA LEU A 271 -15.30 28.71 -19.00
C LEU A 271 -13.80 28.39 -18.99
N LYS A 272 -13.04 28.92 -18.01
CA LYS A 272 -11.62 28.57 -17.81
C LYS A 272 -11.42 27.10 -17.45
N VAL A 273 -12.30 26.51 -16.63
CA VAL A 273 -12.25 25.07 -16.31
C VAL A 273 -12.58 24.22 -17.54
N ILE A 274 -13.56 24.64 -18.35
CA ILE A 274 -13.89 23.98 -19.63
C ILE A 274 -12.72 24.03 -20.60
N ASP A 275 -12.03 25.17 -20.73
CA ASP A 275 -10.86 25.32 -21.60
C ASP A 275 -9.66 24.48 -21.15
N GLN A 276 -9.37 24.46 -19.83
CA GLN A 276 -8.35 23.58 -19.25
C GLN A 276 -8.67 22.09 -19.48
N LEU A 277 -9.91 21.68 -19.24
CA LEU A 277 -10.37 20.30 -19.46
C LEU A 277 -10.35 19.92 -20.95
N THR A 278 -10.70 20.85 -21.83
CA THR A 278 -10.64 20.69 -23.28
C THR A 278 -9.20 20.52 -23.76
N THR A 279 -8.27 21.33 -23.24
CA THR A 279 -6.83 21.23 -23.53
C THR A 279 -6.28 19.89 -23.04
N ALA A 280 -6.57 19.50 -21.81
CA ALA A 280 -6.18 18.20 -21.27
C ALA A 280 -6.75 17.03 -22.08
N PHE A 281 -8.01 17.10 -22.52
CA PHE A 281 -8.62 16.10 -23.40
C PHE A 281 -7.96 16.03 -24.77
N GLN A 282 -7.60 17.17 -25.37
CA GLN A 282 -6.82 17.21 -26.62
C GLN A 282 -5.44 16.56 -26.44
N ASP A 283 -4.75 16.80 -25.33
CA ASP A 283 -3.45 16.19 -25.06
C ASP A 283 -3.53 14.69 -24.78
N VAL A 284 -4.53 14.23 -24.04
CA VAL A 284 -4.84 12.80 -23.90
C VAL A 284 -5.14 12.17 -25.26
N LYS A 285 -5.87 12.85 -26.14
CA LYS A 285 -6.16 12.40 -27.51
C LYS A 285 -4.88 12.31 -28.38
N LYS A 286 -3.94 13.27 -28.24
CA LYS A 286 -2.61 13.22 -28.88
C LYS A 286 -1.78 12.05 -28.34
N GLN A 287 -1.72 11.87 -27.02
CA GLN A 287 -0.98 10.78 -26.39
C GLN A 287 -1.54 9.40 -26.77
N LYS A 288 -2.87 9.25 -26.87
CA LYS A 288 -3.49 8.03 -27.37
C LYS A 288 -3.04 7.75 -28.82
N ALA A 289 -3.12 8.72 -29.73
CA ALA A 289 -2.67 8.53 -31.11
C ALA A 289 -1.18 8.14 -31.23
N LEU A 290 -0.32 8.65 -30.34
CA LEU A 290 1.08 8.24 -30.24
C LEU A 290 1.24 6.81 -29.67
N TYR A 291 0.38 6.40 -28.74
CA TYR A 291 0.36 5.04 -28.20
C TYR A 291 -0.14 4.04 -29.25
N ASP A 292 -1.28 4.31 -29.90
CA ASP A 292 -1.86 3.49 -30.96
C ASP A 292 -0.85 3.26 -32.09
N LYS A 293 -0.09 4.31 -32.48
CA LYS A 293 1.02 4.18 -33.44
C LYS A 293 2.15 3.27 -32.93
N LYS A 294 2.61 3.45 -31.69
CA LYS A 294 3.65 2.61 -31.08
C LYS A 294 3.20 1.15 -30.99
N GLN A 295 1.92 0.90 -30.72
CA GLN A 295 1.33 -0.44 -30.67
C GLN A 295 1.37 -1.10 -32.05
N PHE A 296 0.98 -0.39 -33.12
CA PHE A 296 1.09 -0.88 -34.50
C PHE A 296 2.55 -1.16 -34.93
N ASP A 297 3.48 -0.26 -34.61
CA ASP A 297 4.91 -0.47 -34.89
C ASP A 297 5.47 -1.67 -34.11
N ASN A 298 5.00 -1.90 -32.87
CA ASN A 298 5.38 -3.06 -32.05
C ASN A 298 4.79 -4.38 -32.58
N GLU A 299 3.50 -4.40 -32.96
CA GLU A 299 2.85 -5.57 -33.60
C GLU A 299 3.59 -5.96 -34.89
N LYS A 300 3.94 -4.97 -35.73
CA LYS A 300 4.75 -5.15 -36.94
C LYS A 300 6.14 -5.72 -36.65
N LEU A 301 6.79 -5.30 -35.57
CA LEU A 301 8.05 -5.87 -35.09
C LEU A 301 7.86 -7.30 -34.56
N GLN A 302 6.81 -7.57 -33.79
CA GLN A 302 6.48 -8.90 -33.26
C GLN A 302 6.25 -9.91 -34.41
N ILE A 303 5.49 -9.54 -35.44
CA ILE A 303 5.30 -10.33 -36.65
C ILE A 303 6.63 -10.57 -37.39
N ARG A 304 7.53 -9.58 -37.43
CA ARG A 304 8.87 -9.75 -38.02
C ARG A 304 9.73 -10.72 -37.22
N THR A 305 9.72 -10.62 -35.88
CA THR A 305 10.43 -11.53 -34.99
C THR A 305 9.90 -12.96 -35.13
N GLN A 306 8.58 -13.17 -35.15
CA GLN A 306 7.96 -14.49 -35.36
C GLN A 306 8.27 -15.13 -36.72
N LYS A 307 8.58 -14.32 -37.74
CA LYS A 307 9.10 -14.84 -39.03
C LYS A 307 10.55 -15.27 -38.87
N LEU A 308 11.40 -14.39 -38.34
CA LEU A 308 12.82 -14.67 -38.13
C LEU A 308 13.08 -15.87 -37.18
N THR A 309 12.23 -16.12 -36.18
CA THR A 309 12.36 -17.33 -35.34
C THR A 309 12.04 -18.59 -36.14
N LYS A 310 10.95 -18.61 -36.92
CA LYS A 310 10.60 -19.75 -37.80
C LYS A 310 11.66 -19.99 -38.89
N ASP A 311 12.19 -18.92 -39.46
CA ASP A 311 13.29 -19.00 -40.43
C ASP A 311 14.53 -19.63 -39.77
N ASN A 312 14.90 -19.18 -38.57
CA ASN A 312 16.03 -19.71 -37.80
C ASN A 312 15.82 -21.16 -37.32
N GLU A 313 14.59 -21.54 -36.93
CA GLU A 313 14.20 -22.92 -36.63
C GLU A 313 14.37 -23.82 -37.87
N SER A 314 13.95 -23.34 -39.05
CA SER A 314 14.10 -24.08 -40.31
C SER A 314 15.57 -24.23 -40.74
N LEU A 315 16.40 -23.20 -40.52
CA LEU A 315 17.84 -23.25 -40.77
C LEU A 315 18.53 -24.19 -39.78
N SER A 316 18.15 -24.16 -38.50
CA SER A 316 18.68 -25.06 -37.47
C SER A 316 18.35 -26.52 -37.76
N LEU A 317 17.14 -26.81 -38.26
CA LEU A 317 16.76 -28.14 -38.75
C LEU A 317 17.61 -28.54 -39.97
N ARG A 318 17.84 -27.63 -40.92
CA ARG A 318 18.67 -27.89 -42.10
C ARG A 318 20.14 -28.14 -41.74
N VAL A 319 20.69 -27.41 -40.76
CA VAL A 319 22.03 -27.67 -40.22
C VAL A 319 22.10 -29.07 -39.63
N ARG A 320 21.15 -29.46 -38.77
CA ARG A 320 21.09 -30.80 -38.17
C ARG A 320 21.05 -31.94 -39.21
N ILE A 321 20.31 -31.75 -40.31
CA ILE A 321 20.26 -32.71 -41.42
C ILE A 321 21.62 -32.80 -42.13
N LEU A 322 22.30 -31.66 -42.34
CA LEU A 322 23.64 -31.63 -42.94
C LEU A 322 24.70 -32.24 -42.03
N GLU A 323 24.62 -32.03 -40.71
CA GLU A 323 25.46 -32.68 -39.69
C GLU A 323 25.26 -34.20 -39.72
N GLN A 324 24.01 -34.67 -39.75
CA GLN A 324 23.70 -36.10 -39.85
C GLN A 324 24.25 -36.73 -41.15
N ASN A 325 24.12 -36.03 -42.28
CA ASN A 325 24.68 -36.48 -43.56
C ASN A 325 26.22 -36.46 -43.57
N LEU A 326 26.85 -35.50 -42.91
CA LEU A 326 28.30 -35.46 -42.72
C LEU A 326 28.78 -36.62 -41.85
N HIS A 327 28.08 -36.94 -40.75
CA HIS A 327 28.40 -38.10 -39.93
C HIS A 327 28.21 -39.43 -40.68
N ALA A 328 27.17 -39.54 -41.53
CA ALA A 328 26.95 -40.72 -42.36
C ALA A 328 28.08 -40.92 -43.39
N THR A 329 28.45 -39.87 -44.12
CA THR A 329 29.52 -39.91 -45.14
C THR A 329 30.91 -40.09 -44.52
N LEU A 330 31.22 -39.47 -43.38
CA LEU A 330 32.44 -39.75 -42.60
C LEU A 330 32.47 -41.20 -42.11
N GLY A 331 31.33 -41.76 -41.70
CA GLY A 331 31.19 -43.17 -41.32
C GLY A 331 31.45 -44.13 -42.48
N GLU A 332 30.97 -43.80 -43.69
CA GLU A 332 31.21 -44.56 -44.91
C GLU A 332 32.68 -44.45 -45.38
N GLN A 333 33.26 -43.24 -45.38
CA GLN A 333 34.69 -43.05 -45.64
C GLN A 333 35.54 -43.87 -44.66
N ASN A 334 35.25 -43.83 -43.36
CA ASN A 334 35.99 -44.60 -42.36
C ASN A 334 35.87 -46.12 -42.57
N LYS A 335 34.72 -46.65 -43.01
CA LYS A 335 34.60 -48.06 -43.43
C LYS A 335 35.54 -48.37 -44.59
N SER A 336 35.51 -47.56 -45.65
CA SER A 336 36.37 -47.76 -46.83
C SER A 336 37.87 -47.64 -46.51
N VAL A 337 38.26 -46.79 -45.55
CA VAL A 337 39.64 -46.69 -45.03
C VAL A 337 40.03 -47.95 -44.25
N VAL A 338 39.13 -48.51 -43.43
CA VAL A 338 39.37 -49.77 -42.72
C VAL A 338 39.46 -50.96 -43.70
N GLU A 339 38.63 -50.99 -44.73
CA GLU A 339 38.62 -52.04 -45.78
C GLU A 339 39.87 -51.98 -46.66
N THR A 340 40.24 -50.79 -47.16
CA THR A 340 41.51 -50.63 -47.89
C THR A 340 42.73 -50.93 -47.02
N ALA A 341 42.70 -50.63 -45.72
CA ALA A 341 43.75 -51.06 -44.79
C ALA A 341 43.79 -52.58 -44.55
N LYS A 342 42.67 -53.32 -44.67
CA LYS A 342 42.65 -54.80 -44.67
C LYS A 342 43.30 -55.33 -45.95
N LEU A 343 42.80 -54.90 -47.11
CA LEU A 343 43.30 -55.28 -48.44
C LEU A 343 44.81 -55.00 -48.61
N LEU A 344 45.32 -53.91 -48.02
CA LEU A 344 46.76 -53.63 -48.01
C LEU A 344 47.56 -54.63 -47.16
N ARG A 345 47.07 -55.03 -45.98
CA ARG A 345 47.72 -56.07 -45.16
C ARG A 345 47.67 -57.44 -45.85
N GLU A 346 46.56 -57.79 -46.49
CA GLU A 346 46.43 -59.02 -47.29
C GLU A 346 47.40 -59.02 -48.47
N ARG A 347 47.46 -57.93 -49.24
CA ARG A 347 48.45 -57.71 -50.30
C ARG A 347 49.89 -57.83 -49.79
N GLU A 348 50.19 -57.35 -48.59
CA GLU A 348 51.51 -57.53 -47.97
C GLU A 348 51.79 -58.97 -47.52
N LYS A 349 50.81 -59.69 -46.97
CA LYS A 349 50.90 -61.14 -46.69
C LYS A 349 51.25 -61.90 -47.97
N PHE A 350 50.46 -61.71 -49.04
CA PHE A 350 50.70 -62.38 -50.33
C PHE A 350 52.03 -61.96 -50.97
N LYS A 351 52.48 -60.71 -50.81
CA LYS A 351 53.78 -60.24 -51.31
C LYS A 351 54.98 -60.84 -50.55
N LYS A 352 54.80 -61.30 -49.31
CA LYS A 352 55.80 -62.10 -48.58
C LYS A 352 55.83 -63.54 -49.11
N ILE A 353 54.67 -64.20 -49.13
CA ILE A 353 54.52 -65.58 -49.66
C ILE A 353 55.06 -65.69 -51.09
N LEU A 354 54.80 -64.70 -51.96
CA LEU A 354 55.31 -64.69 -53.33
C LEU A 354 56.83 -64.50 -53.42
N LYS A 355 57.45 -63.76 -52.50
CA LYS A 355 58.92 -63.65 -52.40
C LYS A 355 59.55 -64.94 -51.88
N GLU A 356 58.93 -65.55 -50.88
CA GLU A 356 59.37 -66.83 -50.31
C GLU A 356 59.24 -67.96 -51.36
N ALA A 357 58.14 -67.98 -52.13
CA ALA A 357 57.96 -68.84 -53.30
C ALA A 357 59.03 -68.60 -54.38
N ALA A 358 59.31 -67.34 -54.73
CA ALA A 358 60.35 -67.01 -55.70
C ALA A 358 61.74 -67.48 -55.23
N PHE A 359 62.06 -67.31 -53.94
CA PHE A 359 63.32 -67.76 -53.35
C PHE A 359 63.42 -69.30 -53.30
N ALA A 360 62.35 -70.01 -52.96
CA ALA A 360 62.29 -71.47 -52.98
C ALA A 360 62.44 -72.05 -54.41
N VAL A 361 61.83 -71.39 -55.41
CA VAL A 361 62.03 -71.74 -56.83
C VAL A 361 63.45 -71.41 -57.30
N GLU A 362 64.05 -70.30 -56.86
CA GLU A 362 65.44 -69.96 -57.16
C GLU A 362 66.43 -70.95 -56.52
N ALA A 363 66.13 -71.46 -55.32
CA ALA A 363 66.87 -72.54 -54.68
C ALA A 363 66.74 -73.86 -55.46
N ALA A 364 65.53 -74.23 -55.90
CA ALA A 364 65.30 -75.41 -56.73
C ALA A 364 66.00 -75.34 -58.10
N LEU A 365 66.05 -74.16 -58.73
CA LEU A 365 66.80 -73.95 -59.98
C LEU A 365 68.34 -73.97 -59.76
N LYS A 366 68.81 -73.64 -58.55
CA LYS A 366 70.21 -73.80 -58.17
C LYS A 366 70.59 -75.26 -57.91
N LEU A 367 69.65 -76.14 -57.56
CA LEU A 367 69.92 -77.58 -57.39
C LEU A 367 70.51 -78.21 -58.67
N ASP A 368 70.08 -77.77 -59.86
CA ASP A 368 70.63 -78.20 -61.18
C ASP A 368 72.08 -77.74 -61.44
N HIS A 369 72.64 -76.90 -60.56
CA HIS A 369 74.08 -76.63 -60.50
C HIS A 369 74.79 -77.42 -59.39
N TRP A 370 74.11 -77.75 -58.30
CA TRP A 370 74.69 -78.44 -57.14
C TRP A 370 74.80 -79.95 -57.37
N SER A 371 73.86 -80.54 -58.12
CA SER A 371 73.89 -81.94 -58.60
C SER A 371 75.12 -82.29 -59.46
N LYS A 372 75.85 -81.30 -59.95
CA LYS A 372 77.08 -81.47 -60.75
C LYS A 372 78.36 -81.57 -59.91
N LEU A 373 78.28 -81.37 -58.59
CA LEU A 373 79.47 -81.23 -57.73
C LEU A 373 79.61 -82.32 -56.66
N ASP A 374 78.51 -82.83 -56.10
CA ASP A 374 78.53 -83.95 -55.14
C ASP A 374 77.22 -84.79 -55.21
N PRO A 375 77.23 -85.97 -55.86
CA PRO A 375 76.05 -86.83 -55.98
C PRO A 375 75.51 -87.35 -54.64
N THR A 376 76.34 -87.37 -53.59
CA THR A 376 75.96 -87.83 -52.25
C THR A 376 75.20 -86.76 -51.45
N ARG A 377 75.32 -85.49 -51.84
CA ARG A 377 74.61 -84.37 -51.21
C ARG A 377 73.21 -84.17 -51.78
N GLU A 378 73.02 -84.49 -53.07
CA GLU A 378 71.81 -84.15 -53.85
C GLU A 378 70.51 -84.54 -53.14
N ILE A 379 70.43 -85.75 -52.56
CA ILE A 379 69.19 -86.26 -51.95
C ILE A 379 68.75 -85.39 -50.75
N ILE A 380 69.70 -84.96 -49.90
CA ILE A 380 69.40 -84.20 -48.68
C ILE A 380 69.02 -82.76 -49.03
N ASP A 381 69.80 -82.11 -49.89
CA ASP A 381 69.52 -80.74 -50.32
C ASP A 381 68.20 -80.67 -51.12
N ARG A 382 67.86 -81.74 -51.85
CA ARG A 382 66.58 -81.91 -52.56
C ARG A 382 65.40 -82.13 -51.62
N GLU A 383 65.57 -82.91 -50.56
CA GLU A 383 64.55 -83.09 -49.52
C GLU A 383 64.27 -81.78 -48.78
N LEU A 384 65.31 -81.02 -48.43
CA LEU A 384 65.21 -79.71 -47.77
C LEU A 384 64.50 -78.67 -48.65
N VAL A 385 64.87 -78.57 -49.93
CA VAL A 385 64.16 -77.68 -50.88
C VAL A 385 62.73 -78.16 -51.17
N LEU A 386 62.47 -79.47 -51.20
CA LEU A 386 61.10 -79.98 -51.30
C LEU A 386 60.27 -79.62 -50.07
N GLN A 387 60.87 -79.66 -48.87
CA GLN A 387 60.26 -79.26 -47.60
C GLN A 387 59.97 -77.76 -47.55
N ASP A 388 60.87 -76.90 -48.04
CA ASP A 388 60.64 -75.46 -48.16
C ASP A 388 59.53 -75.13 -49.18
N ILE A 389 59.49 -75.81 -50.33
CA ILE A 389 58.40 -75.69 -51.31
C ILE A 389 57.07 -76.14 -50.68
N LEU A 390 57.05 -77.26 -49.95
CA LEU A 390 55.87 -77.71 -49.19
C LEU A 390 55.49 -76.73 -48.09
N SER A 391 56.45 -76.08 -47.42
CA SER A 391 56.21 -75.04 -46.42
C SER A 391 55.49 -73.85 -47.05
N VAL A 392 56.00 -73.32 -48.16
CA VAL A 392 55.37 -72.21 -48.91
C VAL A 392 53.97 -72.59 -49.41
N ILE A 393 53.78 -73.81 -49.93
CA ILE A 393 52.46 -74.29 -50.40
C ILE A 393 51.47 -74.43 -49.24
N ASN A 394 51.89 -74.95 -48.08
CA ASN A 394 51.04 -75.02 -46.89
C ASN A 394 50.73 -73.62 -46.35
N GLN A 395 51.70 -72.71 -46.28
CA GLN A 395 51.49 -71.31 -45.86
C GLN A 395 50.51 -70.57 -46.78
N TYR A 396 50.59 -70.76 -48.10
CA TYR A 396 49.61 -70.24 -49.05
C TYR A 396 48.21 -70.83 -48.84
N ARG A 397 48.11 -72.17 -48.72
CA ARG A 397 46.83 -72.87 -48.46
C ARG A 397 46.18 -72.42 -47.15
N ASP A 398 46.98 -72.22 -46.11
CA ASP A 398 46.48 -71.92 -44.77
C ASP A 398 46.19 -70.41 -44.62
N ALA A 399 46.87 -69.54 -45.39
CA ALA A 399 46.44 -68.15 -45.59
C ALA A 399 45.08 -68.08 -46.31
N ALA A 400 44.89 -68.84 -47.40
CA ALA A 400 43.62 -68.92 -48.12
C ALA A 400 42.48 -69.55 -47.29
N ARG A 401 42.81 -70.36 -46.26
CA ARG A 401 41.84 -70.85 -45.26
C ARG A 401 41.51 -69.81 -44.19
N ALA A 402 42.49 -69.02 -43.75
CA ALA A 402 42.28 -67.97 -42.74
C ALA A 402 41.23 -66.95 -43.20
N GLU A 403 41.29 -66.52 -44.47
CA GLU A 403 40.31 -65.63 -45.10
C GLU A 403 38.87 -66.17 -45.03
N SER A 404 38.69 -67.49 -45.01
CA SER A 404 37.38 -68.16 -44.91
C SER A 404 36.93 -68.44 -43.46
N MET A 405 37.75 -68.19 -42.43
CA MET A 405 37.44 -68.50 -41.03
C MET A 405 37.51 -67.29 -40.09
N GLU A 406 38.22 -66.21 -40.44
CA GLU A 406 38.30 -64.98 -39.64
C GLU A 406 36.92 -64.27 -39.50
N SER A 407 35.91 -64.70 -40.27
CA SER A 407 34.50 -64.30 -40.13
C SER A 407 33.76 -64.88 -38.91
N LEU A 408 34.28 -65.94 -38.27
CA LEU A 408 33.62 -66.64 -37.15
C LEU A 408 34.37 -66.48 -35.83
N ILE A 409 34.39 -65.24 -35.33
CA ILE A 409 34.83 -64.93 -33.96
C ILE A 409 33.91 -65.65 -32.96
N SER A 410 34.48 -66.39 -32.00
CA SER A 410 33.71 -67.14 -30.99
C SER A 410 32.84 -66.22 -30.12
N LEU A 411 31.52 -66.34 -30.23
CA LEU A 411 30.56 -65.48 -29.51
C LEU A 411 30.71 -65.53 -27.98
N GLY A 412 31.24 -66.63 -27.41
CA GLY A 412 31.43 -66.80 -25.96
C GLY A 412 32.41 -65.81 -25.32
N ASN A 413 33.22 -65.10 -26.12
CA ASN A 413 34.10 -64.05 -25.63
C ASN A 413 33.40 -62.68 -25.54
N ILE A 414 32.27 -62.49 -26.23
CA ILE A 414 31.56 -61.19 -26.35
C ILE A 414 30.33 -61.16 -25.43
N TYR A 415 29.64 -62.29 -25.30
CA TYR A 415 28.42 -62.47 -24.49
C TYR A 415 28.60 -63.60 -23.48
N ASP A 416 27.80 -63.62 -22.41
CA ASP A 416 27.77 -64.76 -21.46
C ASP A 416 26.68 -65.78 -21.79
N LYS A 417 26.88 -67.02 -21.34
CA LYS A 417 25.94 -68.13 -21.54
C LYS A 417 24.66 -67.91 -20.72
N GLY A 418 23.66 -67.30 -21.35
CA GLY A 418 22.31 -67.11 -20.80
C GLY A 418 21.56 -65.92 -21.40
N ASP A 419 22.29 -64.92 -21.90
CA ASP A 419 21.76 -63.60 -22.27
C ASP A 419 21.10 -63.52 -23.67
N LEU A 420 20.99 -64.65 -24.39
CA LEU A 420 20.46 -64.76 -25.77
C LEU A 420 21.17 -63.87 -26.85
N GLY A 421 22.17 -63.07 -26.48
CA GLY A 421 22.99 -62.26 -27.38
C GLY A 421 22.65 -60.77 -27.43
N PHE A 422 21.94 -60.22 -26.43
CA PHE A 422 21.47 -58.83 -26.47
C PHE A 422 22.40 -57.81 -25.78
N ILE A 423 23.20 -58.20 -24.78
CA ILE A 423 24.04 -57.29 -23.99
C ILE A 423 25.53 -57.72 -24.07
N PRO A 424 26.38 -56.99 -24.84
CA PRO A 424 27.82 -57.25 -24.88
C PRO A 424 28.51 -56.92 -23.55
N LYS A 425 29.57 -57.66 -23.21
CA LYS A 425 30.40 -57.43 -22.02
C LYS A 425 31.01 -56.02 -21.98
N PRO A 426 30.84 -55.22 -20.91
CA PRO A 426 31.43 -53.89 -20.81
C PRO A 426 32.95 -53.96 -20.59
N VAL A 427 33.71 -53.28 -21.45
CA VAL A 427 35.19 -53.33 -21.45
C VAL A 427 35.76 -52.44 -20.35
N THR A 428 36.46 -53.05 -19.39
CA THR A 428 37.18 -52.32 -18.31
C THR A 428 38.43 -51.62 -18.88
N ARG A 429 38.42 -50.29 -18.85
CA ARG A 429 39.54 -49.48 -19.35
C ARG A 429 40.74 -49.52 -18.38
N LYS A 430 41.95 -49.69 -18.91
CA LYS A 430 43.20 -49.28 -18.25
C LYS A 430 43.95 -48.27 -19.12
N SER A 431 44.68 -47.37 -18.46
CA SER A 431 45.22 -46.13 -19.02
C SER A 431 46.67 -46.27 -19.50
N VAL A 432 47.04 -45.46 -20.52
CA VAL A 432 48.40 -44.96 -20.75
C VAL A 432 48.29 -43.47 -21.12
N VAL A 433 49.29 -42.66 -20.76
CA VAL A 433 49.24 -41.20 -20.65
C VAL A 433 50.38 -40.53 -21.46
N GLY A 434 50.15 -39.30 -21.95
CA GLY A 434 51.19 -38.35 -22.38
C GLY A 434 50.56 -37.06 -22.97
N THR A 435 50.59 -35.89 -22.33
CA THR A 435 51.70 -34.91 -22.17
C THR A 435 52.27 -34.37 -23.51
N GLY A 436 52.17 -33.08 -23.88
CA GLY A 436 51.42 -31.93 -23.33
C GLY A 436 52.26 -30.64 -23.19
N LEU A 437 51.71 -29.46 -23.50
CA LEU A 437 52.19 -28.12 -23.07
C LEU A 437 51.15 -27.01 -23.39
N GLY A 438 51.09 -25.95 -22.57
CA GLY A 438 50.54 -24.64 -22.96
C GLY A 438 49.16 -24.27 -22.39
N THR A 439 49.13 -23.54 -21.26
CA THR A 439 47.89 -23.04 -20.61
C THR A 439 48.08 -21.66 -19.98
N THR A 440 47.11 -20.76 -20.18
CA THR A 440 46.69 -19.68 -19.26
C THR A 440 45.16 -19.57 -19.38
N ALA A 441 44.40 -19.85 -18.32
CA ALA A 441 44.02 -18.96 -17.21
C ALA A 441 42.80 -18.06 -17.55
N SER A 442 41.81 -17.84 -16.69
CA SER A 442 41.58 -18.38 -15.34
C SER A 442 40.09 -18.56 -15.03
N LEU A 443 39.80 -19.26 -13.94
CA LEU A 443 38.49 -19.37 -13.29
C LEU A 443 38.61 -18.74 -11.89
N GLU A 444 37.60 -17.96 -11.47
CA GLU A 444 37.17 -17.63 -10.09
C GLU A 444 35.90 -16.76 -10.26
N SER A 445 34.70 -17.23 -9.93
CA SER A 445 34.09 -17.35 -8.59
C SER A 445 33.65 -16.01 -7.97
N SER A 446 32.33 -15.80 -7.89
CA SER A 446 31.64 -14.90 -6.97
C SER A 446 30.18 -15.33 -6.86
N GLU A 447 29.50 -14.98 -5.77
CA GLU A 447 28.30 -15.67 -5.29
C GLU A 447 26.97 -14.94 -5.58
N GLU A 448 25.88 -15.51 -5.05
CA GLU A 448 24.65 -14.85 -4.57
C GLU A 448 23.44 -14.62 -5.52
N LYS A 449 22.28 -15.13 -5.04
CA LYS A 449 20.93 -14.51 -5.07
C LYS A 449 20.37 -14.07 -6.45
N ARG A 450 19.31 -14.68 -7.01
CA ARG A 450 17.98 -14.88 -6.39
C ARG A 450 16.98 -15.56 -7.36
N SER A 451 16.05 -16.34 -6.78
CA SER A 451 14.68 -16.66 -7.28
C SER A 451 14.43 -16.82 -8.79
N SER A 452 14.34 -18.07 -9.25
CA SER A 452 13.69 -18.45 -10.51
C SER A 452 12.16 -18.31 -10.44
N ALA A 453 11.54 -17.71 -11.46
CA ALA A 453 10.07 -17.58 -11.57
C ALA A 453 9.57 -17.78 -13.02
N SER A 454 9.69 -19.00 -13.52
CA SER A 454 8.99 -19.50 -14.72
C SER A 454 8.99 -21.04 -14.67
N GLY A 455 7.92 -21.78 -15.01
CA GLY A 455 6.60 -21.34 -15.45
C GLY A 455 6.09 -22.10 -16.67
N SER A 456 5.61 -23.34 -16.50
CA SER A 456 4.81 -24.02 -17.52
C SER A 456 3.94 -25.16 -16.97
N LEU A 457 2.62 -24.90 -16.93
CA LEU A 457 1.52 -25.77 -17.38
C LEU A 457 1.62 -27.31 -17.24
N THR A 458 0.61 -27.87 -16.58
CA THR A 458 -0.26 -28.92 -17.19
C THR A 458 -1.64 -28.90 -16.51
N SER A 459 -2.63 -29.59 -17.08
CA SER A 459 -4.07 -29.30 -16.90
C SER A 459 -4.92 -30.51 -16.51
N SER A 460 -6.01 -30.32 -15.74
CA SER A 460 -7.23 -31.13 -15.87
C SER A 460 -8.49 -30.53 -15.18
N SER A 461 -9.60 -30.52 -15.93
CA SER A 461 -11.03 -30.72 -15.52
C SER A 461 -11.72 -29.87 -14.42
N SER A 462 -12.81 -29.20 -14.84
CA SER A 462 -14.18 -29.20 -14.26
C SER A 462 -14.41 -28.72 -12.81
N VAL A 463 -15.41 -27.90 -12.41
CA VAL A 463 -16.67 -27.35 -12.99
C VAL A 463 -16.85 -25.87 -12.53
N GLY A 464 -17.82 -25.04 -12.96
CA GLY A 464 -18.90 -25.15 -13.94
C GLY A 464 -20.27 -24.64 -13.41
N SER A 465 -20.73 -23.46 -13.86
CA SER A 465 -22.07 -22.88 -13.60
C SER A 465 -22.37 -21.70 -14.57
N LEU A 466 -23.64 -21.28 -14.71
CA LEU A 466 -24.12 -20.39 -15.78
C LEU A 466 -24.77 -19.09 -15.29
N LYS A 467 -24.62 -17.99 -16.06
CA LYS A 467 -25.70 -17.08 -16.54
C LYS A 467 -25.13 -15.88 -17.34
N THR A 468 -25.25 -15.86 -18.67
CA THR A 468 -26.28 -15.20 -19.52
C THR A 468 -26.13 -13.69 -19.75
N ILE A 469 -25.63 -13.35 -20.94
CA ILE A 469 -25.72 -12.10 -21.73
C ILE A 469 -25.97 -12.63 -23.17
N PRO A 470 -26.94 -12.16 -23.99
CA PRO A 470 -26.87 -10.81 -24.60
C PRO A 470 -28.19 -10.12 -25.03
N SER A 471 -28.12 -8.83 -25.38
CA SER A 471 -28.37 -8.31 -26.76
C SER A 471 -28.23 -6.78 -26.86
N ILE A 472 -27.96 -6.28 -28.07
CA ILE A 472 -27.79 -4.85 -28.41
C ILE A 472 -28.62 -4.51 -29.66
N THR A 473 -29.31 -3.38 -29.63
CA THR A 473 -29.71 -2.53 -30.78
C THR A 473 -29.92 -1.10 -30.24
N LEU A 474 -29.22 -0.04 -30.67
CA LEU A 474 -29.15 0.63 -31.98
C LEU A 474 -30.37 1.53 -32.29
N VAL A 475 -30.18 2.86 -32.23
CA VAL A 475 -30.42 3.89 -33.31
C VAL A 475 -30.35 5.33 -32.73
N PRO A 476 -29.68 6.31 -33.39
CA PRO A 476 -29.71 7.77 -33.11
C PRO A 476 -30.33 8.56 -34.32
N PRO A 477 -30.21 9.90 -34.52
CA PRO A 477 -29.70 11.04 -33.70
C PRO A 477 -30.71 12.24 -33.64
N GLU A 478 -30.21 13.49 -33.66
CA GLU A 478 -30.88 14.81 -33.88
C GLU A 478 -31.71 15.42 -32.71
N GLU A 479 -31.98 16.75 -32.67
CA GLU A 479 -31.08 17.93 -32.70
C GLU A 479 -31.83 19.15 -32.07
N GLU A 480 -31.29 20.37 -32.18
CA GLU A 480 -31.63 21.63 -31.47
C GLU A 480 -33.12 22.03 -31.25
N GLY A 481 -33.40 22.79 -30.17
CA GLY A 481 -34.64 23.58 -30.01
C GLY A 481 -34.92 24.14 -28.60
N GLN A 482 -35.10 25.46 -28.46
CA GLN A 482 -35.45 26.13 -27.18
C GLN A 482 -36.97 26.45 -27.03
N PRO A 483 -37.48 26.69 -25.80
CA PRO A 483 -38.91 26.89 -25.47
C PRO A 483 -39.27 28.39 -25.27
N PRO A 484 -40.42 28.79 -24.66
CA PRO A 484 -41.79 28.22 -24.63
C PRO A 484 -42.89 29.28 -24.96
N THR A 485 -44.16 28.85 -25.11
CA THR A 485 -45.35 29.69 -24.81
C THR A 485 -46.52 28.87 -24.22
N PRO A 486 -47.20 29.32 -23.14
CA PRO A 486 -48.34 28.61 -22.54
C PRO A 486 -49.72 29.21 -22.88
N LYS A 487 -50.78 28.39 -22.96
CA LYS A 487 -52.18 28.82 -22.84
C LYS A 487 -53.14 27.76 -22.26
N ASP A 488 -53.90 28.20 -21.25
CA ASP A 488 -55.35 28.03 -21.02
C ASP A 488 -56.02 26.62 -20.99
N SER A 489 -56.57 26.23 -19.82
CA SER A 489 -57.99 25.82 -19.70
C SER A 489 -58.52 25.75 -18.23
N VAL A 490 -59.62 26.48 -18.03
CA VAL A 490 -60.63 26.61 -16.94
C VAL A 490 -61.43 25.29 -16.63
N PRO A 491 -62.49 25.17 -15.75
CA PRO A 491 -63.36 26.22 -15.12
C PRO A 491 -64.01 26.01 -13.70
N SER A 492 -64.85 26.99 -13.32
CA SER A 492 -66.04 26.93 -12.39
C SER A 492 -65.82 27.05 -10.86
N PHE A 493 -66.72 27.60 -10.02
CA PHE A 493 -68.09 28.21 -10.15
C PHE A 493 -68.08 29.68 -9.55
N THR A 494 -69.13 30.46 -9.22
CA THR A 494 -70.61 30.31 -8.98
C THR A 494 -71.32 31.69 -9.15
N VAL A 495 -72.68 31.79 -9.13
CA VAL A 495 -73.44 33.03 -9.43
C VAL A 495 -74.74 33.22 -8.61
N THR A 496 -75.00 34.47 -8.16
CA THR A 496 -76.32 35.12 -7.91
C THR A 496 -76.09 36.65 -7.87
N SER A 497 -76.68 37.57 -8.66
CA SER A 497 -78.02 37.80 -9.24
C SER A 497 -78.94 38.68 -8.39
N LEU A 498 -79.34 39.86 -8.92
CA LEU A 498 -80.72 40.40 -9.00
C LEU A 498 -80.77 41.85 -9.57
N HIS A 499 -81.91 42.19 -10.19
CA HIS A 499 -82.45 43.47 -10.74
C HIS A 499 -82.08 44.81 -10.01
N SER A 500 -82.22 46.03 -10.55
CA SER A 500 -82.76 46.66 -11.80
C SER A 500 -82.55 48.19 -11.74
N SER A 501 -82.68 49.06 -12.76
CA SER A 501 -82.68 48.99 -14.25
C SER A 501 -82.84 50.43 -14.82
N GLY A 502 -82.47 50.71 -16.07
CA GLY A 502 -82.74 51.98 -16.76
C GLY A 502 -82.47 51.91 -18.28
N SER A 503 -83.27 52.61 -19.08
CA SER A 503 -83.19 52.72 -20.56
C SER A 503 -82.37 53.97 -20.97
N ASP A 504 -81.95 54.26 -22.22
CA ASP A 504 -82.38 53.94 -23.61
C ASP A 504 -81.11 53.93 -24.53
N ILE A 505 -80.94 53.07 -25.56
CA ILE A 505 -81.23 53.30 -27.02
C ILE A 505 -80.50 54.56 -27.59
N ASP A 506 -79.62 54.55 -28.61
CA ASP A 506 -79.15 53.54 -29.60
C ASP A 506 -77.70 53.82 -30.12
N ASP A 507 -77.10 52.82 -30.79
CA ASP A 507 -76.06 52.80 -31.85
C ASP A 507 -74.98 53.91 -32.03
N GLU A 508 -73.70 53.50 -32.10
CA GLU A 508 -72.83 53.55 -33.31
C GLU A 508 -71.38 53.13 -33.01
N GLU A 509 -71.05 51.83 -33.18
CA GLU A 509 -69.66 51.35 -33.14
C GLU A 509 -68.86 51.84 -34.37
N GLY A 510 -67.97 52.82 -34.17
CA GLY A 510 -67.08 53.30 -35.25
C GLY A 510 -66.21 54.52 -34.97
N LYS A 511 -66.36 55.21 -33.83
CA LYS A 511 -65.71 56.51 -33.58
C LYS A 511 -64.42 56.40 -32.74
N ASP A 512 -64.34 55.45 -31.81
CA ASP A 512 -63.32 55.39 -30.76
C ASP A 512 -61.87 55.33 -31.25
N LEU A 513 -61.60 54.64 -32.36
CA LEU A 513 -60.25 54.60 -32.97
C LEU A 513 -59.82 55.95 -33.54
N SER A 514 -60.76 56.79 -34.00
CA SER A 514 -60.46 58.14 -34.47
C SER A 514 -60.17 59.09 -33.30
N ASP A 515 -60.97 59.01 -32.25
CA ASP A 515 -60.87 59.95 -31.12
C ASP A 515 -59.70 59.62 -30.18
N MET A 516 -59.33 58.34 -30.02
CA MET A 516 -58.08 57.95 -29.34
C MET A 516 -56.83 58.45 -30.09
N SER A 517 -56.84 58.46 -31.43
CA SER A 517 -55.77 59.05 -32.25
C SER A 517 -55.68 60.57 -32.08
N LYS A 518 -56.82 61.28 -32.06
CA LYS A 518 -56.87 62.74 -31.81
C LYS A 518 -56.35 63.09 -30.41
N MET A 519 -56.73 62.32 -29.38
CA MET A 519 -56.21 62.48 -28.02
C MET A 519 -54.68 62.30 -27.96
N LEU A 520 -54.12 61.35 -28.73
CA LEU A 520 -52.67 61.18 -28.86
C LEU A 520 -51.99 62.35 -29.58
N GLU A 521 -52.57 62.91 -30.64
CA GLU A 521 -52.03 64.11 -31.29
C GLU A 521 -52.14 65.37 -30.41
N ILE A 522 -53.25 65.55 -29.68
CA ILE A 522 -53.43 66.63 -28.71
C ILE A 522 -52.39 66.52 -27.58
N SER A 523 -52.24 65.33 -26.98
CA SER A 523 -51.24 65.08 -25.93
C SER A 523 -49.81 65.31 -26.43
N LYS A 524 -49.49 64.90 -27.66
CA LYS A 524 -48.19 65.14 -28.30
C LYS A 524 -47.94 66.63 -28.56
N ALA A 525 -48.95 67.37 -29.02
CA ALA A 525 -48.85 68.82 -29.23
C ALA A 525 -48.71 69.59 -27.90
N GLU A 526 -49.41 69.16 -26.86
CA GLU A 526 -49.32 69.73 -25.51
C GLU A 526 -47.97 69.42 -24.86
N MET A 527 -47.44 68.21 -25.03
CA MET A 527 -46.10 67.83 -24.61
C MET A 527 -45.02 68.66 -25.35
N GLN A 528 -45.14 68.86 -26.67
CA GLN A 528 -44.24 69.75 -27.41
C GLN A 528 -44.36 71.21 -26.95
N LYS A 529 -45.57 71.69 -26.63
CA LYS A 529 -45.80 73.04 -26.11
C LYS A 529 -45.19 73.23 -24.71
N SER A 530 -45.28 72.22 -23.85
CA SER A 530 -44.65 72.21 -22.53
C SER A 530 -43.13 72.19 -22.63
N LEU A 531 -42.56 71.33 -23.49
CA LEU A 531 -41.11 71.23 -23.71
C LEU A 531 -40.55 72.51 -24.37
N MET A 532 -41.32 73.17 -25.24
CA MET A 532 -40.97 74.49 -25.79
C MET A 532 -41.05 75.60 -24.73
N LEU A 533 -42.02 75.55 -23.81
CA LEU A 533 -42.13 76.47 -22.67
C LEU A 533 -40.96 76.30 -21.70
N GLU A 534 -40.60 75.05 -21.38
CA GLU A 534 -39.45 74.70 -20.53
C GLU A 534 -38.12 75.13 -21.18
N MET A 535 -37.97 74.92 -22.50
CA MET A 535 -36.82 75.45 -23.25
C MET A 535 -36.79 77.00 -23.23
N ALA A 536 -37.94 77.67 -23.33
CA ALA A 536 -38.03 79.13 -23.22
C ALA A 536 -37.65 79.63 -21.81
N TYR A 537 -38.09 78.96 -20.74
CA TYR A 537 -37.64 79.24 -19.37
C TYR A 537 -36.13 78.98 -19.20
N SER A 538 -35.59 77.91 -19.79
CA SER A 538 -34.16 77.61 -19.78
C SER A 538 -33.34 78.70 -20.51
N GLN A 539 -33.85 79.22 -21.63
CA GLN A 539 -33.23 80.34 -22.35
C GLN A 539 -33.36 81.66 -21.57
N ALA A 540 -34.53 81.97 -21.00
CA ALA A 540 -34.72 83.15 -20.16
C ALA A 540 -33.80 83.16 -18.92
N SER A 541 -33.63 81.99 -18.28
CA SER A 541 -32.68 81.77 -17.18
C SER A 541 -31.22 82.02 -17.60
N LYS A 542 -30.82 81.57 -18.80
CA LYS A 542 -29.48 81.82 -19.36
C LYS A 542 -29.29 83.29 -19.74
N ILE A 543 -30.32 83.97 -20.23
CA ILE A 543 -30.30 85.39 -20.57
C ILE A 543 -30.17 86.26 -19.31
N SER A 544 -30.96 86.02 -18.26
CA SER A 544 -30.88 86.80 -17.01
C SER A 544 -29.52 86.61 -16.30
N LEU A 545 -28.96 85.39 -16.32
CA LEU A 545 -27.63 85.12 -15.79
C LEU A 545 -26.48 85.73 -16.63
N SER A 546 -26.74 86.06 -17.91
CA SER A 546 -25.78 86.76 -18.78
C SER A 546 -25.82 88.29 -18.60
N GLN A 547 -27.01 88.88 -18.45
CA GLN A 547 -27.17 90.33 -18.27
C GLN A 547 -26.60 90.82 -16.93
N ALA A 548 -26.55 89.95 -15.91
CA ALA A 548 -25.93 90.23 -14.61
C ALA A 548 -24.40 90.38 -14.62
N LYS A 549 -23.73 90.28 -15.79
CA LYS A 549 -22.26 90.43 -15.93
C LYS A 549 -21.82 91.54 -16.89
N SER A 550 -22.74 92.36 -17.39
CA SER A 550 -22.44 93.43 -18.33
C SER A 550 -23.23 94.72 -18.05
N ASP A 551 -23.04 95.30 -16.87
CA ASP A 551 -22.83 96.75 -16.83
C ASP A 551 -22.14 97.19 -15.54
N GLY A 552 -21.07 97.96 -15.68
CA GLY A 552 -20.27 98.43 -14.56
C GLY A 552 -19.78 99.85 -14.76
N ARG A 553 -19.92 100.64 -13.68
CA ARG A 553 -19.08 101.82 -13.36
C ARG A 553 -19.37 103.12 -14.13
N LYS A 554 -20.04 104.06 -13.45
CA LYS A 554 -19.54 105.43 -13.11
C LYS A 554 -20.61 106.33 -12.48
N MET A 555 -20.38 106.80 -11.25
CA MET A 555 -20.26 108.23 -10.88
C MET A 555 -19.95 108.36 -9.37
N SER A 556 -19.69 109.58 -8.89
CA SER A 556 -19.03 109.85 -7.60
C SER A 556 -19.53 111.12 -6.88
N LEU A 557 -19.12 111.28 -5.60
CA LEU A 557 -19.46 112.37 -4.66
C LEU A 557 -20.92 112.34 -4.15
N SER A 558 -21.28 112.94 -3.01
CA SER A 558 -20.58 113.93 -2.15
C SER A 558 -20.69 113.62 -0.63
N LYS A 559 -20.34 114.58 0.24
CA LYS A 559 -20.06 114.45 1.69
C LYS A 559 -20.75 115.57 2.49
N ALA A 560 -21.09 115.32 3.78
CA ALA A 560 -21.51 116.29 4.82
C ALA A 560 -22.88 116.99 4.61
N LYS A 561 -23.57 117.60 5.60
CA LYS A 561 -23.61 117.61 7.11
C LYS A 561 -24.91 118.41 7.51
N LEU A 562 -25.13 118.64 8.81
CA LEU A 562 -26.17 119.42 9.53
C LEU A 562 -27.45 118.60 9.84
N GLU A 563 -27.98 118.49 11.07
CA GLU A 563 -28.15 119.45 12.21
C GLU A 563 -29.30 120.46 11.95
N THR A 564 -30.18 120.87 12.89
CA THR A 564 -30.37 120.59 14.34
C THR A 564 -31.79 121.02 14.80
N LEU A 565 -32.06 120.95 16.13
CA LEU A 565 -33.16 121.54 16.96
C LEU A 565 -34.18 120.49 17.46
N SER A 566 -34.60 120.45 18.73
CA SER A 566 -34.16 121.13 19.98
C SER A 566 -34.61 120.24 21.18
N GLY A 567 -33.86 120.09 22.29
CA GLY A 567 -33.84 121.01 23.46
C GLY A 567 -35.11 120.86 24.34
N VAL A 568 -35.10 120.79 25.68
CA VAL A 568 -34.09 120.92 26.77
C VAL A 568 -34.59 120.03 27.96
N VAL A 569 -33.80 119.56 28.94
CA VAL A 569 -33.53 120.18 30.28
C VAL A 569 -32.56 119.26 31.08
N GLU A 570 -31.61 119.91 31.80
CA GLU A 570 -30.84 119.55 33.03
C GLU A 570 -31.19 118.22 33.76
N ASP A 571 -30.25 117.33 34.13
CA ASP A 571 -29.02 117.37 34.98
C ASP A 571 -29.26 116.86 36.42
N GLY A 572 -28.38 115.98 36.92
CA GLY A 572 -28.44 115.42 38.29
C GLY A 572 -27.51 114.21 38.53
N GLU A 573 -26.68 114.28 39.57
CA GLU A 573 -25.61 113.33 39.92
C GLU A 573 -26.11 111.98 40.51
N GLY A 574 -25.31 110.89 40.44
CA GLY A 574 -25.60 109.64 41.16
C GLY A 574 -24.69 108.44 40.84
N ALA A 575 -23.83 108.06 41.79
CA ALA A 575 -22.72 107.11 41.65
C ALA A 575 -23.06 105.59 41.77
N GLU A 576 -22.01 104.77 41.55
CA GLU A 576 -21.75 103.41 42.08
C GLU A 576 -22.39 102.12 41.46
N ASP A 577 -21.60 101.45 40.59
CA ASP A 577 -20.83 100.21 40.88
C ASP A 577 -21.48 98.79 40.91
N LYS A 578 -20.77 97.81 40.30
CA LYS A 578 -20.92 96.33 40.32
C LYS A 578 -22.21 95.70 39.74
N THR A 579 -22.23 94.47 39.21
CA THR A 579 -21.19 93.39 39.08
C THR A 579 -21.39 92.57 37.79
N ASP A 580 -20.32 91.99 37.23
CA ASP A 580 -20.38 90.98 36.16
C ASP A 580 -20.68 89.56 36.69
N GLU A 581 -21.12 88.64 35.81
CA GLU A 581 -20.64 87.25 35.77
C GLU A 581 -20.83 86.54 34.41
N ARG A 582 -19.70 86.10 33.84
CA ARG A 582 -19.43 84.83 33.10
C ARG A 582 -20.10 84.49 31.76
N GLU A 583 -19.32 84.81 30.73
CA GLU A 583 -18.82 83.99 29.60
C GLU A 583 -19.02 82.45 29.58
N SER A 584 -18.87 81.88 28.37
CA SER A 584 -18.79 80.45 28.06
C SER A 584 -17.46 80.04 27.38
N PHE A 585 -17.13 78.75 27.48
CA PHE A 585 -16.19 77.96 26.64
C PHE A 585 -15.64 78.59 25.34
N ASP A 586 -14.34 78.42 25.06
CA ASP A 586 -13.86 77.21 24.32
C ASP A 586 -12.31 77.04 24.35
N LYS A 587 -11.79 75.81 24.17
CA LYS A 587 -10.38 75.57 23.74
C LYS A 587 -10.06 74.12 23.33
N ALA A 588 -9.20 73.97 22.32
CA ALA A 588 -8.56 72.72 21.91
C ALA A 588 -7.07 72.93 21.53
N THR A 589 -6.36 71.84 21.18
CA THR A 589 -4.91 71.76 20.81
C THR A 589 -3.92 72.15 21.92
N GLU A 590 -2.67 71.64 21.98
CA GLU A 590 -1.87 70.91 20.98
C GLU A 590 -0.96 69.82 21.61
N GLN A 591 -0.14 69.13 20.80
CA GLN A 591 0.78 68.05 21.21
C GLN A 591 2.20 68.55 21.51
N GLY A 592 3.00 67.75 22.23
CA GLY A 592 4.46 67.98 22.35
C GLY A 592 5.18 66.94 23.21
N GLU A 593 6.11 66.17 22.61
CA GLU A 593 7.03 65.26 23.30
C GLU A 593 8.33 65.99 23.69
N THR A 594 9.01 65.57 24.76
CA THR A 594 10.47 65.35 24.85
C THR A 594 10.85 64.77 26.23
N ALA A 595 12.12 64.41 26.45
CA ALA A 595 12.56 63.53 27.54
C ALA A 595 13.82 64.03 28.29
N ALA A 596 14.23 63.22 29.28
CA ALA A 596 15.58 63.14 29.89
C ALA A 596 15.96 64.10 31.06
N ASP A 597 15.81 63.54 32.27
CA ASP A 597 16.91 63.23 33.24
C ASP A 597 17.48 64.25 34.25
N GLU A 598 17.97 63.65 35.37
CA GLU A 598 18.81 64.16 36.50
C GLU A 598 18.39 65.47 37.23
N GLU A 599 18.43 65.63 38.58
CA GLU A 599 19.39 65.16 39.59
C GLU A 599 18.80 65.00 41.03
N LYS A 600 19.49 64.19 41.87
CA LYS A 600 19.75 64.33 43.33
C LYS A 600 18.65 64.14 44.40
N GLU A 601 18.71 62.94 44.98
CA GLU A 601 18.69 62.55 46.42
C GLU A 601 19.42 63.52 47.41
N PRO A 602 19.42 63.29 48.77
CA PRO A 602 18.93 62.12 49.55
C PRO A 602 18.10 62.44 50.83
N VAL A 603 17.63 61.40 51.56
CA VAL A 603 18.03 61.06 52.96
C VAL A 603 17.12 59.99 53.60
N LYS A 604 17.72 58.82 53.93
CA LYS A 604 17.40 57.82 54.99
C LYS A 604 16.00 57.15 55.01
N ASP A 605 15.94 55.81 54.94
CA ASP A 605 16.18 54.80 56.01
C ASP A 605 15.17 54.90 57.17
N THR A 606 14.52 53.82 57.63
CA THR A 606 15.09 52.47 57.84
C THR A 606 14.25 51.27 57.34
N SER A 607 14.97 50.17 57.20
CA SER A 607 14.56 48.76 57.25
C SER A 607 13.70 48.37 58.48
N ASP A 608 13.16 47.15 58.63
CA ASP A 608 13.30 45.88 57.88
C ASP A 608 12.04 44.98 58.01
N ALA A 609 12.07 43.78 57.41
CA ALA A 609 11.02 42.74 57.53
C ALA A 609 11.37 41.67 58.61
N PRO A 610 10.84 40.42 58.55
CA PRO A 610 9.57 40.02 59.20
C PRO A 610 9.73 38.87 60.23
N GLN A 611 8.68 38.54 61.02
CA GLN A 611 8.20 37.14 61.21
C GLN A 611 7.03 36.95 62.21
N THR A 612 6.20 35.95 61.87
CA THR A 612 5.29 35.09 62.68
C THR A 612 5.11 35.29 64.19
N SER A 613 3.84 35.32 64.62
CA SER A 613 3.38 34.52 65.77
C SER A 613 1.91 34.09 65.65
N GLU A 614 1.62 32.96 66.26
CA GLU A 614 0.35 32.26 66.41
C GLU A 614 -0.76 33.10 67.07
N ASP A 615 -2.02 32.71 66.87
CA ASP A 615 -3.00 32.68 67.96
C ASP A 615 -4.02 31.54 67.76
N GLN A 616 -4.68 31.08 68.83
CA GLN A 616 -5.51 29.87 68.86
C GLN A 616 -6.98 30.19 69.17
N ALA A 617 -7.89 29.52 68.45
CA ALA A 617 -9.28 29.34 68.91
C ALA A 617 -9.80 27.98 68.42
N GLN A 618 -9.94 27.02 69.33
CA GLN A 618 -10.78 25.84 69.13
C GLN A 618 -12.12 26.07 69.81
N GLU A 619 -13.21 25.86 69.08
CA GLU A 619 -14.44 25.35 69.68
C GLU A 619 -15.17 24.51 68.63
N GLY A 620 -15.83 23.44 69.07
CA GLY A 620 -16.54 22.53 68.19
C GLY A 620 -17.31 21.48 68.99
N GLU A 621 -18.49 21.12 68.51
CA GLU A 621 -19.28 19.99 69.02
C GLU A 621 -19.66 19.03 67.89
N THR A 622 -19.89 17.78 68.28
CA THR A 622 -19.92 16.60 67.42
C THR A 622 -21.35 16.03 67.23
N PRO A 623 -21.58 15.17 66.22
CA PRO A 623 -22.92 14.74 65.80
C PRO A 623 -23.35 13.38 66.38
N GLU A 624 -24.65 13.09 66.29
CA GLU A 624 -25.31 11.77 66.13
C GLU A 624 -26.71 12.05 65.53
N ASP A 625 -27.25 11.41 64.48
CA ASP A 625 -27.25 10.04 63.94
C ASP A 625 -28.34 9.10 64.52
N LYS A 626 -29.53 9.06 63.86
CA LYS A 626 -30.16 7.81 63.33
C LYS A 626 -31.56 7.98 62.70
N PRO A 627 -31.86 7.21 61.63
CA PRO A 627 -33.21 6.78 61.21
C PRO A 627 -33.43 5.30 61.66
N PRO A 628 -34.43 4.53 61.15
CA PRO A 628 -35.72 4.85 60.52
C PRO A 628 -36.92 4.22 61.30
N GLU A 629 -38.16 4.38 60.83
CA GLU A 629 -39.06 3.23 60.55
C GLU A 629 -40.31 3.67 59.76
N GLU A 630 -40.76 2.82 58.83
CA GLU A 630 -42.00 3.00 58.05
C GLU A 630 -43.18 2.33 58.77
N LYS A 631 -44.37 2.95 58.77
CA LYS A 631 -45.65 2.19 58.73
C LYS A 631 -46.71 2.95 57.93
N GLU A 632 -47.23 2.27 56.92
CA GLU A 632 -48.35 2.71 56.10
C GLU A 632 -49.64 2.80 56.93
N LYS A 633 -50.55 3.71 56.53
CA LYS A 633 -51.93 3.30 56.22
C LYS A 633 -52.56 4.28 55.22
N THR A 634 -53.29 3.71 54.27
CA THR A 634 -53.85 4.38 53.10
C THR A 634 -55.26 4.92 53.35
N ASP A 635 -55.58 6.06 52.73
CA ASP A 635 -56.93 6.59 52.65
C ASP A 635 -57.86 5.78 51.72
N GLU A 636 -59.16 6.08 51.78
CA GLU A 636 -60.23 5.45 51.01
C GLU A 636 -60.41 6.08 49.62
N GLU A 637 -60.79 5.28 48.62
CA GLU A 637 -61.72 5.75 47.58
C GLU A 637 -62.63 4.59 47.09
N GLN A 638 -63.77 4.91 46.47
CA GLN A 638 -64.88 3.98 46.25
C GLN A 638 -65.43 3.99 44.81
N LYS A 639 -66.17 2.91 44.47
CA LYS A 639 -66.91 2.62 43.21
C LYS A 639 -65.99 2.06 42.11
N ALA A 640 -66.34 0.98 41.38
CA ALA A 640 -67.58 0.66 40.65
C ALA A 640 -67.81 1.65 39.49
N GLU A 641 -67.97 1.20 38.25
CA GLU A 641 -68.53 -0.08 37.76
C GLU A 641 -67.53 -0.96 36.99
#